data_AF-A0A2V8R8U3-F1
#
_entry.id   AF-A0A2V8R8U3-F1
#
_cell.length_a   1.000
_cell.length_b   1.000
_cell.length_c   1.000
_cell.angle_alpha   90.00
_cell.angle_beta   90.00
_cell.angle_gamma   90.00
#
_symmetry.space_group_name_H-M   'P 1'
#
loop_
_entity.id
_entity.type
_entity.pdbx_description
1 polymer ?
#
loop_
_entity_poly.entity_id
_entity_poly.type
_entity_poly.pdbx_seq_one_letter_code
_entity_poly.pdbx_strand_id
1 'polypeptide(L)'
;MNALSSARRRAARALATFGALALFTNSIFVAGVAAQVSSAKQAAAQKLTEGQRIVHVLNRLGFGARPGDVERVRRVGLQNYIEQQLNPSKIDDSVLEAKLKNLPTLQMSNGELLAKYPQPAQILRRLQRAGQLPPDLAALVQQRASAQAQGQQAQPGQPGNAQDDKAMQDKAGPPSVDAERIVGEAQNAQVNPQAAKQQAQDADPQRRAYRQAVMEFMRANGLQNPQRVMGELDSSRVLRAVYSERQLQEVMVNFWENHFNIYAQKGADRWFLTSYDRDVIRPNALGNFRDLLEATAKSPAMLFYLDNFQSMSPNAQMNRAQFRRQMNDAAGVGPMRPGGLFGGARMRDGEARARQQAEMARRQQQGQAGQPPRPPQQRPKRGINENYARELMELHTMGVDGGYTQRDVQEVARAFTGWTIYQPRGAGIYDTDDERAGTFVFNPRMHDDGEKTVLGQKIPSGGGVADGERVLDILVANPSTAKFIATKLCRYFVTDNPSPALVSRVADAFHKSNGDIKTTLRAVFSSPEFNSPEARRAKIKTPFELAVSAVRTLGADTDARPALIQWIAKMGEPLYGYIAPTGYPDTADYWVNTGALLERLNFSLALVSNRIPGTRVDLTRFVGDEADSSRAVDQKTVVDRFLDAILQGDVSPRSREVLMKQLTDQSNAPITATPDQAAREKTLPAARREQTQAGGTVGNPEVARIAALVIGSPEFQRPQGVSVAPTGRRKTLIAVFQRGAVDGLNMVVPHGERNYYELRPQIAVEQPDKAGQESVINLDGFFGLHPSLAAFKPLWDERRLAIVHAVGSPDNTRSHFDAQDYMESATPGVKSTQDGWLNRYLQSRPDPKATPFRAISMTQNLPRSLQGKAGALAMQNLNDFQLHGGAYTASVQGGFESIYEQSVNDVLRGTGKETFEAIDFLKKVNPSQYKPENGARYPGGQFGSAMMQIAQLIKAGVGLEVAFTDVGGWDTHRAEGGSRGQLAGLLSQFSQGIYALVTDLGPARMQDVVVLTMSEFGRTVRQNGTGGTDHGHANAMFVVGGPVRGGKVYGQWPGLRDDQLFEGRDLALTTDFRDVFGEIAAKHLGSADLRQVFPGYDGGPSKFRGLLG
;
A
#
# COMPACT_ATOMS: atom_id res chain seq x y z
N MET A 1 67.56 -49.56 -24.57
CA MET A 1 66.47 -49.08 -25.47
C MET A 1 65.03 -49.33 -24.98
N ASN A 2 64.75 -49.98 -23.83
CA ASN A 2 63.37 -50.40 -23.48
C ASN A 2 62.53 -49.47 -22.59
N ALA A 3 63.04 -48.31 -22.12
CA ALA A 3 62.27 -47.43 -21.23
C ALA A 3 61.33 -46.43 -21.95
N LEU A 4 61.68 -45.99 -23.17
CA LEU A 4 60.98 -44.89 -23.86
C LEU A 4 59.75 -45.32 -24.69
N SER A 5 59.58 -46.63 -24.97
CA SER A 5 58.48 -47.12 -25.81
C SER A 5 57.17 -47.39 -25.04
N SER A 6 57.24 -47.67 -23.74
CA SER A 6 56.07 -47.98 -22.91
C SER A 6 55.27 -46.72 -22.53
N ALA A 7 55.94 -45.62 -22.21
CA ALA A 7 55.32 -44.34 -21.86
C ALA A 7 54.47 -43.77 -23.01
N ARG A 8 55.01 -43.74 -24.24
CA ARG A 8 54.26 -43.26 -25.42
C ARG A 8 53.02 -44.09 -25.74
N ARG A 9 53.06 -45.42 -25.56
CA ARG A 9 51.89 -46.30 -25.79
C ARG A 9 50.80 -46.14 -24.73
N ARG A 10 51.16 -45.83 -23.47
CA ARG A 10 50.18 -45.52 -22.41
C ARG A 10 49.52 -44.16 -22.62
N ALA A 11 50.28 -43.13 -22.99
CA ALA A 11 49.74 -41.80 -23.31
C ALA A 11 48.78 -41.83 -24.51
N ALA A 12 49.15 -42.53 -25.60
CA ALA A 12 48.30 -42.64 -26.78
C ALA A 12 46.96 -43.36 -26.51
N ARG A 13 46.96 -44.42 -25.69
CA ARG A 13 45.71 -45.09 -25.28
C ARG A 13 44.85 -44.20 -24.37
N ALA A 14 45.45 -43.46 -23.44
CA ALA A 14 44.71 -42.53 -22.58
C ALA A 14 43.99 -41.42 -23.38
N LEU A 15 44.67 -40.79 -24.36
CA LEU A 15 44.03 -39.78 -25.22
C LEU A 15 42.92 -40.38 -26.10
N ALA A 16 43.11 -41.58 -26.66
CA ALA A 16 42.07 -42.23 -27.47
C ALA A 16 40.81 -42.54 -26.66
N THR A 17 40.95 -42.99 -25.40
CA THR A 17 39.80 -43.27 -24.53
C THR A 17 39.09 -41.98 -24.08
N PHE A 18 39.83 -40.90 -23.78
CA PHE A 18 39.21 -39.61 -23.46
C PHE A 18 38.51 -38.97 -24.66
N GLY A 19 39.09 -39.05 -25.87
CA GLY A 19 38.47 -38.53 -27.09
C GLY A 19 37.16 -39.24 -27.44
N ALA A 20 37.14 -40.58 -27.33
CA ALA A 20 35.93 -41.36 -27.56
C ALA A 20 34.83 -41.06 -26.53
N LEU A 21 35.18 -40.95 -25.26
CA LEU A 21 34.21 -40.66 -24.19
C LEU A 21 33.64 -39.22 -24.32
N ALA A 22 34.48 -38.23 -24.62
CA ALA A 22 34.07 -36.85 -24.82
C ALA A 22 33.13 -36.68 -26.03
N LEU A 23 33.38 -37.41 -27.13
CA LEU A 23 32.50 -37.42 -28.29
C LEU A 23 31.15 -38.09 -27.97
N PHE A 24 31.14 -39.19 -27.21
CA PHE A 24 29.90 -39.84 -26.79
C PHE A 24 29.08 -38.96 -25.82
N THR A 25 29.71 -38.30 -24.84
CA THR A 25 29.00 -37.38 -23.94
C THR A 25 28.46 -36.16 -24.67
N ASN A 26 29.22 -35.56 -25.61
CA ASN A 26 28.68 -34.46 -26.41
C ASN A 26 27.55 -34.91 -27.34
N SER A 27 27.62 -36.11 -27.91
CA SER A 27 26.56 -36.62 -28.79
C SER A 27 25.27 -36.91 -28.03
N ILE A 28 25.36 -37.46 -26.82
CA ILE A 28 24.19 -37.67 -25.94
C ILE A 28 23.65 -36.35 -25.39
N PHE A 29 24.51 -35.39 -25.05
CA PHE A 29 24.07 -34.07 -24.56
C PHE A 29 23.43 -33.23 -25.68
N VAL A 30 24.01 -33.21 -26.88
CA VAL A 30 23.44 -32.53 -28.06
C VAL A 30 22.17 -33.22 -28.55
N ALA A 31 22.10 -34.55 -28.55
CA ALA A 31 20.86 -35.27 -28.87
C ALA A 31 19.77 -35.07 -27.79
N GLY A 32 20.14 -35.04 -26.52
CA GLY A 32 19.24 -34.74 -25.40
C GLY A 32 18.69 -33.31 -25.45
N VAL A 33 19.56 -32.32 -25.70
CA VAL A 33 19.17 -30.92 -25.90
C VAL A 33 18.35 -30.77 -27.18
N ALA A 34 18.72 -31.41 -28.29
CA ALA A 34 17.93 -31.37 -29.53
C ALA A 34 16.56 -32.04 -29.36
N ALA A 35 16.47 -33.15 -28.61
CA ALA A 35 15.22 -33.81 -28.28
C ALA A 35 14.36 -32.98 -27.31
N GLN A 36 14.95 -32.32 -26.31
CA GLN A 36 14.24 -31.38 -25.43
C GLN A 36 13.78 -30.13 -26.18
N VAL A 37 14.60 -29.57 -27.08
CA VAL A 37 14.22 -28.42 -27.93
C VAL A 37 13.17 -28.82 -28.98
N SER A 38 13.22 -30.04 -29.51
CA SER A 38 12.20 -30.59 -30.42
C SER A 38 10.89 -30.87 -29.68
N SER A 39 10.96 -31.45 -28.47
CA SER A 39 9.82 -31.67 -27.58
C SER A 39 9.17 -30.36 -27.14
N ALA A 40 9.96 -29.36 -26.74
CA ALA A 40 9.48 -28.02 -26.42
C ALA A 40 8.88 -27.33 -27.66
N LYS A 41 9.48 -27.47 -28.86
CA LYS A 41 8.88 -27.01 -30.12
C LYS A 41 7.58 -27.74 -30.47
N GLN A 42 7.44 -29.03 -30.17
CA GLN A 42 6.21 -29.79 -30.40
C GLN A 42 5.12 -29.45 -29.39
N ALA A 43 5.47 -29.17 -28.13
CA ALA A 43 4.53 -28.66 -27.12
C ALA A 43 4.04 -27.25 -27.47
N ALA A 44 4.96 -26.33 -27.81
CA ALA A 44 4.65 -24.96 -28.25
C ALA A 44 3.95 -24.90 -29.62
N ALA A 45 3.88 -26.00 -30.37
CA ALA A 45 3.19 -26.07 -31.67
C ALA A 45 1.69 -26.33 -31.57
N GLN A 46 1.15 -26.72 -30.39
CA GLN A 46 -0.29 -26.87 -30.22
C GLN A 46 -0.98 -25.51 -30.04
N LYS A 47 -1.59 -25.01 -31.13
CA LYS A 47 -2.47 -23.84 -31.07
C LYS A 47 -3.65 -24.12 -30.12
N LEU A 48 -4.01 -23.13 -29.29
CA LEU A 48 -5.21 -23.18 -28.45
C LEU A 48 -6.46 -23.52 -29.26
N THR A 49 -7.31 -24.41 -28.74
CA THR A 49 -8.62 -24.70 -29.34
C THR A 49 -9.53 -23.47 -29.31
N GLU A 50 -10.58 -23.44 -30.14
CA GLU A 50 -11.50 -22.30 -30.16
C GLU A 50 -12.14 -22.03 -28.79
N GLY A 51 -12.65 -23.08 -28.13
CA GLY A 51 -13.17 -22.99 -26.77
C GLY A 51 -12.13 -22.44 -25.80
N GLN A 52 -10.91 -22.97 -25.83
CA GLN A 52 -9.79 -22.46 -25.03
C GLN A 52 -9.54 -20.96 -25.27
N ARG A 53 -9.55 -20.48 -26.51
CA ARG A 53 -9.35 -19.05 -26.82
C ARG A 53 -10.49 -18.18 -26.30
N ILE A 54 -11.74 -18.64 -26.37
CA ILE A 54 -12.90 -17.96 -25.79
C ILE A 54 -12.74 -17.80 -24.27
N VAL A 55 -12.38 -18.88 -23.55
CA VAL A 55 -12.13 -18.83 -22.09
C VAL A 55 -11.01 -17.84 -21.75
N HIS A 56 -9.92 -17.85 -22.53
CA HIS A 56 -8.79 -16.95 -22.29
C HIS A 56 -9.20 -15.48 -22.45
N VAL A 57 -9.90 -15.15 -23.53
CA VAL A 57 -10.40 -13.80 -23.80
C VAL A 57 -11.38 -13.33 -22.72
N LEU A 58 -12.34 -14.17 -22.28
CA LEU A 58 -13.29 -13.81 -21.21
C LEU A 58 -12.62 -13.57 -19.85
N ASN A 59 -11.41 -14.11 -19.61
CA ASN A 59 -10.61 -13.91 -18.39
C ASN A 59 -9.55 -12.80 -18.51
N ARG A 60 -9.34 -12.22 -19.70
CA ARG A 60 -8.35 -11.15 -19.96
C ARG A 60 -9.02 -9.83 -20.34
N LEU A 61 -10.05 -9.88 -21.17
CA LEU A 61 -10.88 -8.71 -21.54
C LEU A 61 -12.10 -8.56 -20.59
N GLY A 62 -12.13 -9.32 -19.50
CA GLY A 62 -13.19 -9.28 -18.50
C GLY A 62 -12.78 -10.04 -17.24
N PHE A 63 -13.60 -9.94 -16.20
CA PHE A 63 -13.37 -10.59 -14.91
C PHE A 63 -13.83 -12.06 -14.90
N GLY A 64 -13.70 -12.74 -16.04
CA GLY A 64 -14.16 -14.12 -16.23
C GLY A 64 -15.61 -14.23 -16.73
N ALA A 65 -15.95 -15.44 -17.18
CA ALA A 65 -17.25 -15.77 -17.73
C ALA A 65 -18.31 -15.97 -16.63
N ARG A 66 -19.53 -15.52 -16.90
CA ARG A 66 -20.76 -15.98 -16.22
C ARG A 66 -21.35 -17.18 -16.97
N PRO A 67 -22.30 -17.94 -16.39
CA PRO A 67 -23.04 -18.98 -17.11
C PRO A 67 -23.61 -18.47 -18.44
N GLY A 68 -23.35 -19.18 -19.53
CA GLY A 68 -23.81 -18.82 -20.88
C GLY A 68 -22.97 -17.79 -21.64
N ASP A 69 -21.96 -17.15 -21.03
CA ASP A 69 -21.08 -16.20 -21.73
C ASP A 69 -20.24 -16.90 -22.82
N VAL A 70 -19.77 -18.14 -22.58
CA VAL A 70 -18.99 -18.92 -23.57
C VAL A 70 -19.84 -19.24 -24.80
N GLU A 71 -21.08 -19.68 -24.60
CA GLU A 71 -22.05 -20.02 -25.65
C GLU A 71 -22.47 -18.78 -26.43
N ARG A 72 -22.55 -17.62 -25.76
CA ARG A 72 -22.77 -16.33 -26.41
C ARG A 72 -21.60 -15.94 -27.29
N VAL A 73 -20.35 -16.01 -26.80
CA VAL A 73 -19.16 -15.69 -27.61
C VAL A 73 -19.01 -16.67 -28.78
N ARG A 74 -19.29 -17.96 -28.59
CA ARG A 74 -19.28 -18.97 -29.66
C ARG A 74 -20.29 -18.64 -30.77
N ARG A 75 -21.49 -18.14 -30.42
CA ARG A 75 -22.51 -17.69 -31.40
C ARG A 75 -22.17 -16.38 -32.10
N VAL A 76 -21.57 -15.42 -31.39
CA VAL A 76 -21.19 -14.11 -31.95
C VAL A 76 -19.92 -14.20 -32.80
N GLY A 77 -19.04 -15.15 -32.49
CA GLY A 77 -17.69 -15.27 -33.04
C GLY A 77 -16.68 -14.46 -32.21
N LEU A 78 -15.54 -15.06 -31.89
CA LEU A 78 -14.56 -14.49 -30.95
C LEU A 78 -14.04 -13.11 -31.37
N GLN A 79 -13.74 -12.91 -32.66
CA GLN A 79 -13.26 -11.61 -33.15
C GLN A 79 -14.34 -10.53 -33.06
N ASN A 80 -15.58 -10.87 -33.40
CA ASN A 80 -16.71 -9.95 -33.30
C ASN A 80 -16.98 -9.56 -31.84
N TYR A 81 -16.83 -10.48 -30.90
CA TYR A 81 -16.91 -10.19 -29.47
C TYR A 81 -15.81 -9.20 -29.01
N ILE A 82 -14.55 -9.41 -29.43
CA ILE A 82 -13.45 -8.47 -29.13
C ILE A 82 -13.75 -7.07 -29.71
N GLU A 83 -14.22 -6.99 -30.96
CA GLU A 83 -14.58 -5.71 -31.60
C GLU A 83 -15.82 -5.04 -30.97
N GLN A 84 -16.77 -5.81 -30.44
CA GLN A 84 -17.86 -5.27 -29.61
C GLN A 84 -17.32 -4.69 -28.30
N GLN A 85 -16.45 -5.42 -27.59
CA GLN A 85 -15.84 -4.97 -26.33
C GLN A 85 -14.96 -3.72 -26.48
N LEU A 86 -14.29 -3.56 -27.64
CA LEU A 86 -13.58 -2.32 -28.01
C LEU A 86 -14.53 -1.13 -28.31
N ASN A 87 -15.85 -1.36 -28.36
CA ASN A 87 -16.87 -0.36 -28.68
C ASN A 87 -18.07 -0.44 -27.72
N PRO A 88 -17.85 -0.20 -26.41
CA PRO A 88 -18.83 -0.49 -25.35
C PRO A 88 -20.14 0.28 -25.46
N SER A 89 -20.16 1.43 -26.14
CA SER A 89 -21.40 2.19 -26.42
C SER A 89 -22.42 1.44 -27.28
N LYS A 90 -22.01 0.35 -27.95
CA LYS A 90 -22.90 -0.55 -28.71
C LYS A 90 -23.44 -1.71 -27.87
N ILE A 91 -23.06 -1.80 -26.59
CA ILE A 91 -23.44 -2.88 -25.67
C ILE A 91 -24.47 -2.31 -24.69
N ASP A 92 -25.64 -2.96 -24.58
CA ASP A 92 -26.61 -2.66 -23.53
C ASP A 92 -26.06 -3.03 -22.15
N ASP A 93 -26.32 -2.17 -21.17
CA ASP A 93 -25.90 -2.35 -19.77
C ASP A 93 -27.05 -2.01 -18.80
N SER A 94 -28.29 -2.07 -19.28
CA SER A 94 -29.52 -1.73 -18.54
C SER A 94 -29.64 -2.40 -17.16
N VAL A 95 -29.18 -3.65 -17.04
CA VAL A 95 -29.15 -4.42 -15.78
C VAL A 95 -28.22 -3.76 -14.74
N LEU A 96 -27.05 -3.28 -15.18
CA LEU A 96 -26.10 -2.59 -14.33
C LEU A 96 -26.63 -1.22 -13.90
N GLU A 97 -27.17 -0.44 -14.83
CA GLU A 97 -27.74 0.88 -14.53
C GLU A 97 -28.90 0.77 -13.52
N ALA A 98 -29.70 -0.30 -13.59
CA ALA A 98 -30.72 -0.60 -12.58
C ALA A 98 -30.13 -0.89 -11.18
N LYS A 99 -28.99 -1.59 -11.08
CA LYS A 99 -28.28 -1.84 -9.81
C LYS A 99 -27.65 -0.54 -9.25
N LEU A 100 -27.08 0.31 -10.12
CA LEU A 100 -26.38 1.55 -9.72
C LEU A 100 -27.33 2.71 -9.36
N LYS A 101 -28.58 2.70 -9.83
CA LYS A 101 -29.59 3.73 -9.55
C LYS A 101 -29.77 4.08 -8.06
N ASN A 102 -29.47 3.15 -7.17
CA ASN A 102 -29.61 3.32 -5.72
C ASN A 102 -28.35 3.89 -5.03
N LEU A 103 -27.33 4.30 -5.78
CA LEU A 103 -26.07 4.87 -5.30
C LEU A 103 -25.98 6.36 -5.67
N PRO A 104 -26.76 7.25 -5.02
CA PRO A 104 -26.94 8.64 -5.43
C PRO A 104 -25.67 9.49 -5.37
N THR A 105 -24.67 9.14 -4.56
CA THR A 105 -23.40 9.90 -4.51
C THR A 105 -22.66 9.86 -5.84
N LEU A 106 -22.80 8.78 -6.61
CA LEU A 106 -22.16 8.62 -7.92
C LEU A 106 -22.57 9.69 -8.94
N GLN A 107 -23.75 10.30 -8.77
CA GLN A 107 -24.29 11.30 -9.70
C GLN A 107 -24.10 12.75 -9.23
N MET A 108 -23.51 12.97 -8.04
CA MET A 108 -23.34 14.30 -7.48
C MET A 108 -22.06 15.00 -7.99
N SER A 109 -22.07 16.32 -8.00
CA SER A 109 -20.86 17.12 -8.21
C SER A 109 -19.95 17.12 -6.97
N ASN A 110 -18.68 17.52 -7.14
CA ASN A 110 -17.75 17.67 -6.01
C ASN A 110 -18.27 18.70 -4.98
N GLY A 111 -18.91 19.78 -5.44
CA GLY A 111 -19.52 20.79 -4.58
C GLY A 111 -20.68 20.21 -3.75
N GLU A 112 -21.59 19.47 -4.40
CA GLU A 112 -22.69 18.77 -3.72
C GLU A 112 -22.18 17.73 -2.71
N LEU A 113 -21.14 16.96 -3.06
CA LEU A 113 -20.55 15.97 -2.17
C LEU A 113 -19.92 16.63 -0.93
N LEU A 114 -19.20 17.74 -1.11
CA LEU A 114 -18.63 18.53 -0.02
C LEU A 114 -19.72 19.19 0.87
N ALA A 115 -20.83 19.63 0.28
CA ALA A 115 -21.93 20.27 0.99
C ALA A 115 -22.84 19.28 1.73
N LYS A 116 -23.22 18.16 1.10
CA LYS A 116 -24.16 17.15 1.63
C LYS A 116 -23.49 16.10 2.51
N TYR A 117 -22.20 15.82 2.31
CA TYR A 117 -21.43 14.82 3.06
C TYR A 117 -20.20 15.40 3.80
N PRO A 118 -20.31 16.51 4.55
CA PRO A 118 -19.18 17.18 5.17
C PRO A 118 -18.58 16.38 6.33
N GLN A 119 -17.28 16.59 6.61
CA GLN A 119 -16.64 16.01 7.78
C GLN A 119 -17.15 16.66 9.08
N PRO A 120 -17.75 15.89 10.04
CA PRO A 120 -18.44 16.46 11.20
C PRO A 120 -17.57 17.43 12.01
N ALA A 121 -16.32 17.06 12.24
CA ALA A 121 -15.40 17.89 13.02
C ALA A 121 -15.09 19.24 12.34
N GLN A 122 -15.06 19.31 11.01
CA GLN A 122 -14.83 20.56 10.27
C GLN A 122 -16.02 21.51 10.41
N ILE A 123 -17.24 20.97 10.35
CA ILE A 123 -18.51 21.70 10.53
C ILE A 123 -18.55 22.33 11.92
N LEU A 124 -18.34 21.53 12.97
CA LEU A 124 -18.40 21.97 14.37
C LEU A 124 -17.41 23.11 14.64
N ARG A 125 -16.18 23.03 14.09
CA ARG A 125 -15.19 24.11 14.19
C ARG A 125 -15.62 25.39 13.46
N ARG A 126 -16.24 25.28 12.28
CA ARG A 126 -16.75 26.43 11.52
C ARG A 126 -17.89 27.11 12.28
N LEU A 127 -18.87 26.34 12.77
CA LEU A 127 -19.98 26.86 13.60
C LEU A 127 -19.49 27.50 14.89
N GLN A 128 -18.53 26.86 15.58
CA GLN A 128 -17.94 27.40 16.80
C GLN A 128 -17.20 28.73 16.55
N ARG A 129 -16.44 28.84 15.44
CA ARG A 129 -15.79 30.10 15.04
C ARG A 129 -16.79 31.18 14.61
N ALA A 130 -17.95 30.79 14.08
CA ALA A 130 -19.00 31.71 13.67
C ALA A 130 -20.01 32.06 14.79
N GLY A 131 -19.90 31.44 15.98
CA GLY A 131 -20.85 31.63 17.08
C GLY A 131 -22.23 30.99 16.84
N GLN A 132 -22.33 30.04 15.90
CA GLN A 132 -23.58 29.43 15.40
C GLN A 132 -23.78 27.98 15.86
N LEU A 133 -22.96 27.48 16.79
CA LEU A 133 -23.09 26.13 17.33
C LEU A 133 -24.25 26.10 18.35
N PRO A 134 -25.26 25.20 18.23
CA PRO A 134 -26.40 25.16 19.15
C PRO A 134 -25.96 24.99 20.61
N PRO A 135 -26.59 25.66 21.60
CA PRO A 135 -26.11 25.69 22.99
C PRO A 135 -25.85 24.31 23.60
N ASP A 136 -26.76 23.35 23.42
CA ASP A 136 -26.62 22.00 23.97
C ASP A 136 -25.45 21.22 23.32
N LEU A 137 -25.25 21.40 22.02
CA LEU A 137 -24.13 20.80 21.29
C LEU A 137 -22.81 21.52 21.60
N ALA A 138 -22.84 22.83 21.83
CA ALA A 138 -21.69 23.61 22.30
C ALA A 138 -21.28 23.17 23.70
N ALA A 139 -22.24 22.94 24.61
CA ALA A 139 -22.01 22.37 25.92
C ALA A 139 -21.39 20.97 25.82
N LEU A 140 -21.89 20.08 24.95
CA LEU A 140 -21.31 18.75 24.73
C LEU A 140 -19.90 18.79 24.08
N VAL A 141 -19.65 19.71 23.14
CA VAL A 141 -18.32 19.93 22.54
C VAL A 141 -17.34 20.46 23.58
N GLN A 142 -17.76 21.42 24.40
CA GLN A 142 -16.94 22.00 25.47
C GLN A 142 -16.72 21.00 26.61
N GLN A 143 -17.74 20.28 27.05
CA GLN A 143 -17.64 19.21 28.05
C GLN A 143 -16.71 18.09 27.57
N ARG A 144 -16.76 17.73 26.27
CA ARG A 144 -15.80 16.80 25.67
C ARG A 144 -14.38 17.36 25.65
N ALA A 145 -14.19 18.62 25.30
CA ALA A 145 -12.88 19.27 25.33
C ALA A 145 -12.31 19.34 26.77
N SER A 146 -13.16 19.67 27.74
CA SER A 146 -12.85 19.66 29.17
C SER A 146 -12.55 18.26 29.69
N ALA A 147 -13.31 17.24 29.31
CA ALA A 147 -13.08 15.85 29.68
C ALA A 147 -11.82 15.28 29.01
N GLN A 148 -11.46 15.74 27.81
CA GLN A 148 -10.17 15.45 27.19
C GLN A 148 -9.02 16.17 27.93
N ALA A 149 -9.21 17.41 28.38
CA ALA A 149 -8.22 18.16 29.17
C ALA A 149 -8.04 17.66 30.62
N GLN A 150 -9.11 17.21 31.27
CA GLN A 150 -9.08 16.61 32.61
C GLN A 150 -8.61 15.14 32.54
N GLY A 151 -9.06 14.40 31.52
CA GLY A 151 -8.51 13.09 31.19
C GLY A 151 -7.01 13.14 30.93
N GLN A 152 -6.47 14.22 30.36
CA GLN A 152 -5.03 14.43 30.17
C GLN A 152 -4.21 14.57 31.48
N GLN A 153 -4.85 14.74 32.65
CA GLN A 153 -4.16 14.63 33.94
C GLN A 153 -4.14 13.19 34.51
N ALA A 154 -4.80 12.22 33.85
CA ALA A 154 -4.86 10.82 34.29
C ALA A 154 -4.63 9.76 33.18
N GLN A 155 -4.67 10.13 31.90
CA GLN A 155 -4.47 9.28 30.71
C GLN A 155 -3.95 10.10 29.51
N PRO A 156 -2.90 9.65 28.78
CA PRO A 156 -2.37 10.40 27.63
C PRO A 156 -3.18 10.21 26.33
N GLY A 157 -3.41 11.30 25.59
CA GLY A 157 -3.51 11.28 24.12
C GLY A 157 -4.88 11.02 23.46
N GLN A 158 -5.66 12.08 23.23
CA GLN A 158 -6.58 12.18 22.08
C GLN A 158 -6.53 13.58 21.45
N PRO A 159 -6.73 13.76 20.13
CA PRO A 159 -6.34 14.97 19.44
C PRO A 159 -7.49 15.98 19.22
N GLY A 160 -7.25 17.23 19.62
CA GLY A 160 -7.96 18.41 19.12
C GLY A 160 -7.64 18.72 17.65
N ASN A 161 -8.36 19.66 17.04
CA ASN A 161 -8.37 19.84 15.57
C ASN A 161 -8.06 21.26 15.06
N ALA A 162 -7.24 21.31 14.00
CA ALA A 162 -7.24 22.27 12.89
C ALA A 162 -7.01 23.77 13.13
N GLN A 163 -5.72 24.09 13.22
CA GLN A 163 -5.09 24.96 12.22
C GLN A 163 -3.90 24.20 11.58
N ASP A 164 -3.16 24.83 10.66
CA ASP A 164 -1.87 24.38 10.08
C ASP A 164 -1.88 23.50 8.81
N ASP A 165 -2.78 23.83 7.89
CA ASP A 165 -2.83 23.38 6.48
C ASP A 165 -1.66 23.91 5.59
N LYS A 166 -0.43 24.05 6.12
CA LYS A 166 0.74 24.56 5.37
C LYS A 166 1.95 23.62 5.28
N ALA A 167 2.03 22.59 6.13
CA ALA A 167 3.13 21.61 6.13
C ALA A 167 2.87 20.42 5.17
N MET A 168 2.38 20.69 3.97
CA MET A 168 2.13 19.70 2.90
C MET A 168 2.94 19.97 1.61
N GLN A 169 3.68 21.10 1.53
CA GLN A 169 4.15 21.63 0.25
C GLN A 169 5.49 21.07 -0.26
N ASP A 170 6.32 20.47 0.59
CA ASP A 170 7.62 19.91 0.16
C ASP A 170 7.55 18.40 -0.13
N LYS A 171 6.35 17.80 -0.06
CA LYS A 171 6.14 16.37 -0.32
C LYS A 171 6.05 16.11 -1.82
N ALA A 172 7.23 16.20 -2.44
CA ALA A 172 7.54 15.78 -3.80
C ALA A 172 7.97 14.32 -3.93
N GLY A 173 7.24 13.50 -3.18
CA GLY A 173 7.35 12.07 -3.09
C GLY A 173 6.19 11.56 -2.23
N PRO A 174 6.31 10.36 -1.64
CA PRO A 174 5.27 9.71 -0.83
C PRO A 174 4.47 10.62 0.10
N PRO A 175 3.16 10.38 0.23
CA PRO A 175 2.39 10.96 1.31
C PRO A 175 2.86 10.36 2.65
N SER A 176 3.16 11.20 3.63
CA SER A 176 3.48 10.75 4.99
C SER A 176 2.66 11.46 6.09
N VAL A 177 2.32 10.66 7.11
CA VAL A 177 1.56 10.84 8.38
C VAL A 177 0.16 11.42 8.49
N ASP A 178 -0.31 12.35 7.65
CA ASP A 178 -1.74 12.76 7.80
C ASP A 178 -2.71 11.62 7.38
N ALA A 179 -2.19 10.59 6.69
CA ALA A 179 -2.81 9.29 6.51
C ALA A 179 -2.64 8.36 7.74
N GLU A 180 -1.41 8.22 8.26
CA GLU A 180 -1.08 7.19 9.26
C GLU A 180 -1.73 7.42 10.63
N ARG A 181 -2.05 8.67 11.01
CA ARG A 181 -2.81 8.91 12.25
C ARG A 181 -4.27 8.41 12.17
N ILE A 182 -4.78 8.08 10.99
CA ILE A 182 -6.05 7.36 10.81
C ILE A 182 -5.81 5.84 10.81
N VAL A 183 -4.69 5.39 10.25
CA VAL A 183 -4.30 3.96 10.21
C VAL A 183 -4.21 3.35 11.62
N GLY A 184 -3.65 4.08 12.60
CA GLY A 184 -3.59 3.64 14.00
C GLY A 184 -4.94 3.41 14.71
N GLU A 185 -6.06 3.96 14.19
CA GLU A 185 -7.42 3.70 14.71
C GLU A 185 -8.26 2.77 13.81
N ALA A 186 -7.81 2.54 12.57
CA ALA A 186 -8.51 1.80 11.52
C ALA A 186 -8.07 0.32 11.36
N GLN A 187 -6.92 -0.08 11.90
CA GLN A 187 -6.42 -1.48 11.80
C GLN A 187 -7.08 -2.48 12.77
N ASN A 188 -7.95 -2.04 13.69
CA ASN A 188 -8.68 -2.92 14.60
C ASN A 188 -9.96 -3.48 13.95
N ALA A 189 -9.88 -4.62 13.24
CA ALA A 189 -11.04 -5.19 12.54
C ALA A 189 -11.10 -6.72 12.31
N GLN A 190 -10.53 -7.57 13.16
CA GLN A 190 -10.64 -9.06 13.02
C GLN A 190 -11.72 -9.73 13.90
N VAL A 191 -12.37 -8.96 14.78
CA VAL A 191 -13.66 -9.30 15.41
C VAL A 191 -14.57 -8.10 15.20
N ASN A 192 -15.80 -8.30 14.71
CA ASN A 192 -16.74 -7.25 14.27
C ASN A 192 -16.60 -5.95 15.09
N PRO A 193 -15.82 -4.97 14.61
CA PRO A 193 -15.46 -3.82 15.41
C PRO A 193 -16.57 -2.78 15.39
N GLN A 194 -17.60 -2.90 14.54
CA GLN A 194 -18.80 -2.07 14.69
C GLN A 194 -19.67 -2.57 15.84
N ALA A 195 -19.88 -3.88 15.99
CA ALA A 195 -20.59 -4.41 17.16
C ALA A 195 -19.75 -4.24 18.45
N ALA A 196 -18.46 -4.53 18.42
CA ALA A 196 -17.59 -4.39 19.59
C ALA A 196 -17.24 -2.93 19.91
N LYS A 197 -16.98 -2.06 18.91
CA LYS A 197 -16.89 -0.61 19.18
C LYS A 197 -18.26 -0.08 19.58
N GLN A 198 -19.41 -0.47 19.02
CA GLN A 198 -20.71 -0.01 19.54
C GLN A 198 -20.89 -0.45 21.00
N GLN A 199 -20.73 -1.73 21.35
CA GLN A 199 -20.83 -2.20 22.75
C GLN A 199 -19.83 -1.51 23.72
N ALA A 200 -18.60 -1.23 23.30
CA ALA A 200 -17.62 -0.52 24.13
C ALA A 200 -17.78 1.03 24.11
N GLN A 201 -18.35 1.60 23.06
CA GLN A 201 -18.69 3.02 22.92
C GLN A 201 -20.03 3.36 23.57
N ASP A 202 -20.87 2.34 23.77
CA ASP A 202 -22.11 2.37 24.52
C ASP A 202 -21.85 2.36 26.04
N ALA A 203 -20.66 1.92 26.47
CA ALA A 203 -20.24 1.92 27.87
C ALA A 203 -19.88 3.33 28.42
N ASP A 204 -19.66 4.32 27.56
CA ASP A 204 -19.43 5.73 27.94
C ASP A 204 -20.65 6.59 27.54
N PRO A 205 -21.51 6.97 28.51
CA PRO A 205 -22.70 7.79 28.24
C PRO A 205 -22.39 9.14 27.60
N GLN A 206 -21.26 9.78 27.93
CA GLN A 206 -20.91 11.10 27.39
C GLN A 206 -20.46 11.00 25.93
N ARG A 207 -19.63 10.00 25.60
CA ARG A 207 -19.24 9.74 24.19
C ARG A 207 -20.41 9.24 23.34
N ARG A 208 -21.44 8.63 23.94
CA ARG A 208 -22.68 8.26 23.24
C ARG A 208 -23.52 9.50 22.97
N ALA A 209 -23.83 10.30 23.99
CA ALA A 209 -24.60 11.54 23.90
C ALA A 209 -23.99 12.53 22.89
N TYR A 210 -22.66 12.76 22.95
CA TYR A 210 -21.97 13.60 21.97
C TYR A 210 -22.20 13.13 20.52
N ARG A 211 -22.13 11.82 20.26
CA ARG A 211 -22.31 11.29 18.90
C ARG A 211 -23.77 11.34 18.46
N GLN A 212 -24.71 11.08 19.36
CA GLN A 212 -26.14 11.24 19.08
C GLN A 212 -26.44 12.69 18.71
N ALA A 213 -26.03 13.66 19.54
CA ALA A 213 -26.22 15.09 19.28
C ALA A 213 -25.55 15.57 17.97
N VAL A 214 -24.35 15.09 17.63
CA VAL A 214 -23.72 15.41 16.34
C VAL A 214 -24.48 14.80 15.16
N MET A 215 -24.94 13.55 15.26
CA MET A 215 -25.71 12.89 14.20
C MET A 215 -27.12 13.47 14.05
N GLU A 216 -27.75 13.89 15.14
CA GLU A 216 -29.02 14.60 15.16
C GLU A 216 -28.88 16.00 14.57
N PHE A 217 -27.84 16.75 14.94
CA PHE A 217 -27.50 18.02 14.31
C PHE A 217 -27.31 17.86 12.79
N MET A 218 -26.53 16.87 12.35
CA MET A 218 -26.34 16.60 10.93
C MET A 218 -27.68 16.29 10.24
N ARG A 219 -28.48 15.38 10.81
CA ARG A 219 -29.80 15.01 10.27
C ARG A 219 -30.75 16.22 10.19
N ALA A 220 -30.80 17.06 11.22
CA ALA A 220 -31.65 18.25 11.28
C ALA A 220 -31.24 19.32 10.25
N ASN A 221 -29.98 19.33 9.80
CA ASN A 221 -29.47 20.23 8.77
C ASN A 221 -29.34 19.54 7.39
N GLY A 222 -29.96 18.37 7.19
CA GLY A 222 -29.93 17.65 5.90
C GLY A 222 -28.59 16.99 5.54
N LEU A 223 -27.62 16.98 6.46
CA LEU A 223 -26.26 16.50 6.25
C LEU A 223 -26.15 14.99 6.49
N GLN A 224 -25.34 14.33 5.68
CA GLN A 224 -25.13 12.88 5.71
C GLN A 224 -23.68 12.49 6.04
N ASN A 225 -23.46 11.22 6.35
CA ASN A 225 -22.16 10.72 6.78
C ASN A 225 -21.18 10.58 5.58
N PRO A 226 -19.99 11.22 5.60
CA PRO A 226 -18.98 11.11 4.54
C PRO A 226 -18.53 9.70 4.20
N GLN A 227 -18.68 8.73 5.11
CA GLN A 227 -18.37 7.32 4.85
C GLN A 227 -19.25 6.71 3.75
N ARG A 228 -20.43 7.30 3.47
CA ARG A 228 -21.33 6.86 2.41
C ARG A 228 -20.73 7.07 1.00
N VAL A 229 -19.97 8.14 0.79
CA VAL A 229 -19.39 8.48 -0.52
C VAL A 229 -18.43 7.39 -0.99
N MET A 230 -17.46 7.01 -0.15
CA MET A 230 -16.55 5.91 -0.46
C MET A 230 -17.26 4.56 -0.50
N GLY A 231 -18.19 4.30 0.43
CA GLY A 231 -18.92 3.02 0.44
C GLY A 231 -19.74 2.78 -0.84
N GLU A 232 -20.40 3.80 -1.37
CA GLU A 232 -21.11 3.70 -2.65
C GLU A 232 -20.15 3.59 -3.85
N LEU A 233 -19.00 4.27 -3.82
CA LEU A 233 -17.96 4.13 -4.85
C LEU A 233 -17.36 2.71 -4.87
N ASP A 234 -17.00 2.15 -3.71
CA ASP A 234 -16.51 0.77 -3.56
C ASP A 234 -17.56 -0.25 -4.06
N SER A 235 -18.82 -0.10 -3.65
CA SER A 235 -19.92 -0.94 -4.13
C SER A 235 -20.10 -0.81 -5.65
N SER A 236 -19.97 0.39 -6.21
CA SER A 236 -20.09 0.61 -7.65
C SER A 236 -19.02 -0.15 -8.43
N ARG A 237 -17.75 -0.11 -8.00
CA ARG A 237 -16.64 -0.82 -8.66
C ARG A 237 -16.89 -2.33 -8.72
N VAL A 238 -17.37 -2.93 -7.62
CA VAL A 238 -17.75 -4.35 -7.59
C VAL A 238 -18.98 -4.63 -8.46
N LEU A 239 -20.05 -3.83 -8.36
CA LEU A 239 -21.26 -4.03 -9.16
C LEU A 239 -20.99 -3.94 -10.66
N ARG A 240 -20.21 -2.96 -11.09
CA ARG A 240 -19.82 -2.79 -12.50
C ARG A 240 -19.02 -3.98 -13.00
N ALA A 241 -17.98 -4.38 -12.27
CA ALA A 241 -17.18 -5.54 -12.64
C ALA A 241 -18.02 -6.85 -12.70
N VAL A 242 -18.94 -7.06 -11.75
CA VAL A 242 -19.83 -8.24 -11.69
C VAL A 242 -20.91 -8.24 -12.78
N TYR A 243 -21.64 -7.15 -12.95
CA TYR A 243 -22.86 -7.12 -13.78
C TYR A 243 -22.66 -6.58 -15.19
N SER A 244 -21.64 -5.74 -15.44
CA SER A 244 -21.51 -5.08 -16.73
C SER A 244 -21.29 -6.06 -17.88
N GLU A 245 -21.97 -5.80 -19.00
CA GLU A 245 -21.68 -6.43 -20.29
C GLU A 245 -20.45 -5.81 -20.99
N ARG A 246 -20.07 -4.59 -20.59
CA ARG A 246 -18.92 -3.81 -21.10
C ARG A 246 -17.62 -4.18 -20.40
N GLN A 247 -17.38 -5.48 -20.25
CA GLN A 247 -16.29 -6.05 -19.47
C GLN A 247 -14.90 -5.45 -19.76
N LEU A 248 -14.56 -5.19 -21.03
CA LEU A 248 -13.26 -4.58 -21.36
C LEU A 248 -13.16 -3.13 -20.89
N GLN A 249 -14.27 -2.37 -20.90
CA GLN A 249 -14.27 -1.02 -20.34
C GLN A 249 -13.99 -1.06 -18.84
N GLU A 250 -14.62 -1.96 -18.10
CA GLU A 250 -14.40 -2.11 -16.65
C GLU A 250 -12.99 -2.60 -16.30
N VAL A 251 -12.41 -3.50 -17.11
CA VAL A 251 -11.01 -3.92 -16.98
C VAL A 251 -10.05 -2.76 -17.26
N MET A 252 -10.33 -1.94 -18.29
CA MET A 252 -9.50 -0.76 -18.59
C MET A 252 -9.65 0.35 -17.54
N VAL A 253 -10.85 0.54 -16.97
CA VAL A 253 -11.04 1.45 -15.82
C VAL A 253 -10.20 0.98 -14.65
N ASN A 254 -10.25 -0.31 -14.29
CA ASN A 254 -9.43 -0.89 -13.23
C ASN A 254 -7.91 -0.68 -13.49
N PHE A 255 -7.45 -0.87 -14.73
CA PHE A 255 -6.07 -0.61 -15.13
C PHE A 255 -5.68 0.87 -14.98
N TRP A 256 -6.51 1.80 -15.48
CA TRP A 256 -6.20 3.24 -15.45
C TRP A 256 -6.34 3.87 -14.06
N GLU A 257 -7.33 3.47 -13.26
CA GLU A 257 -7.43 3.86 -11.84
C GLU A 257 -6.19 3.42 -11.05
N ASN A 258 -5.60 2.26 -11.40
CA ASN A 258 -4.37 1.79 -10.78
C ASN A 258 -3.11 2.46 -11.36
N HIS A 259 -3.10 2.80 -12.65
CA HIS A 259 -1.98 3.51 -13.29
C HIS A 259 -1.86 4.96 -12.83
N PHE A 260 -2.98 5.63 -12.60
CA PHE A 260 -3.09 6.98 -12.08
C PHE A 260 -3.68 6.94 -10.65
N ASN A 261 -3.01 6.19 -9.75
CA ASN A 261 -3.55 5.86 -8.43
C ASN A 261 -3.69 7.08 -7.51
N ILE A 262 -4.84 7.16 -6.83
CA ILE A 262 -5.17 8.21 -5.85
C ILE A 262 -5.61 7.55 -4.54
N TYR A 263 -4.97 7.92 -3.45
CA TYR A 263 -5.28 7.38 -2.13
C TYR A 263 -6.48 8.08 -1.47
N ALA A 264 -7.60 7.37 -1.34
CA ALA A 264 -8.88 7.93 -0.89
C ALA A 264 -8.84 8.67 0.47
N GLN A 265 -7.92 8.29 1.37
CA GLN A 265 -7.89 8.88 2.70
C GLN A 265 -7.10 10.20 2.79
N LYS A 266 -6.40 10.62 1.72
CA LYS A 266 -5.70 11.92 1.69
C LYS A 266 -6.71 13.08 1.65
N GLY A 267 -7.08 13.57 2.84
CA GLY A 267 -7.84 14.81 3.00
C GLY A 267 -9.17 14.85 2.23
N ALA A 268 -9.19 15.62 1.14
CA ALA A 268 -10.36 15.89 0.32
C ALA A 268 -10.60 14.87 -0.81
N ASP A 269 -9.63 14.00 -1.13
CA ASP A 269 -9.73 13.08 -2.27
C ASP A 269 -10.93 12.13 -2.17
N ARG A 270 -11.38 11.79 -0.95
CA ARG A 270 -12.61 11.03 -0.67
C ARG A 270 -13.89 11.59 -1.30
N TRP A 271 -13.95 12.88 -1.62
CA TRP A 271 -15.08 13.51 -2.30
C TRP A 271 -14.81 13.73 -3.79
N PHE A 272 -13.54 13.77 -4.22
CA PHE A 272 -13.16 13.96 -5.61
C PHE A 272 -13.09 12.65 -6.40
N LEU A 273 -12.80 11.52 -5.74
CA LEU A 273 -12.69 10.20 -6.37
C LEU A 273 -13.95 9.78 -7.14
N THR A 274 -15.15 10.18 -6.70
CA THR A 274 -16.39 9.88 -7.41
C THR A 274 -16.46 10.57 -8.78
N SER A 275 -16.08 11.85 -8.87
CA SER A 275 -15.93 12.55 -10.16
C SER A 275 -14.73 12.05 -10.96
N TYR A 276 -13.68 11.55 -10.29
CA TYR A 276 -12.51 10.99 -10.95
C TYR A 276 -12.83 9.68 -11.69
N ASP A 277 -13.53 8.75 -11.05
CA ASP A 277 -14.07 7.56 -11.70
C ASP A 277 -15.02 7.94 -12.86
N ARG A 278 -16.05 8.76 -12.57
CA ARG A 278 -17.14 9.07 -13.50
C ARG A 278 -16.72 9.94 -14.70
N ASP A 279 -16.01 11.03 -14.45
CA ASP A 279 -15.79 12.12 -15.43
C ASP A 279 -14.38 12.06 -16.05
N VAL A 280 -13.42 11.42 -15.39
CA VAL A 280 -12.02 11.38 -15.83
C VAL A 280 -11.63 10.01 -16.38
N ILE A 281 -11.77 8.93 -15.62
CA ILE A 281 -11.29 7.60 -16.04
C ILE A 281 -12.29 6.93 -16.99
N ARG A 282 -13.56 6.76 -16.59
CA ARG A 282 -14.55 6.00 -17.37
C ARG A 282 -14.78 6.47 -18.81
N PRO A 283 -14.87 7.77 -19.11
CA PRO A 283 -15.11 8.24 -20.49
C PRO A 283 -13.88 8.00 -21.38
N ASN A 284 -12.68 8.03 -20.80
CA ASN A 284 -11.41 7.99 -21.52
C ASN A 284 -10.75 6.59 -21.53
N ALA A 285 -11.28 5.61 -20.78
CA ALA A 285 -10.65 4.29 -20.59
C ALA A 285 -10.36 3.51 -21.88
N LEU A 286 -11.14 3.76 -22.94
CA LEU A 286 -10.97 3.23 -24.30
C LEU A 286 -10.91 4.37 -25.35
N GLY A 287 -10.51 5.57 -24.94
CA GLY A 287 -10.36 6.76 -25.79
C GLY A 287 -8.94 6.94 -26.30
N ASN A 288 -8.46 8.19 -26.32
CA ASN A 288 -7.06 8.50 -26.57
C ASN A 288 -6.31 8.72 -25.24
N PHE A 289 -5.07 8.21 -25.15
CA PHE A 289 -4.23 8.38 -23.97
C PHE A 289 -3.89 9.86 -23.67
N ARG A 290 -3.78 10.71 -24.69
CA ARG A 290 -3.55 12.15 -24.53
C ARG A 290 -4.73 12.86 -23.86
N ASP A 291 -5.96 12.45 -24.18
CA ASP A 291 -7.17 12.98 -23.55
C ASP A 291 -7.28 12.49 -22.10
N LEU A 292 -7.00 11.20 -21.86
CA LEU A 292 -6.92 10.61 -20.51
C LEU A 292 -5.87 11.31 -19.64
N LEU A 293 -4.69 11.57 -20.20
CA LEU A 293 -3.58 12.23 -19.49
C LEU A 293 -3.93 13.68 -19.11
N GLU A 294 -4.64 14.41 -19.97
CA GLU A 294 -5.11 15.76 -19.63
C GLU A 294 -6.28 15.76 -18.64
N ALA A 295 -7.24 14.85 -18.81
CA ALA A 295 -8.36 14.72 -17.88
C ALA A 295 -7.87 14.37 -16.47
N THR A 296 -6.91 13.44 -16.35
CA THR A 296 -6.25 13.12 -15.07
C THR A 296 -5.44 14.30 -14.55
N ALA A 297 -4.68 14.99 -15.41
CA ALA A 297 -3.84 16.12 -14.98
C ALA A 297 -4.62 17.37 -14.54
N LYS A 298 -5.79 17.62 -15.12
CA LYS A 298 -6.71 18.68 -14.69
C LYS A 298 -7.64 18.22 -13.56
N SER A 299 -7.65 16.93 -13.20
CA SER A 299 -8.60 16.42 -12.20
C SER A 299 -8.37 17.01 -10.81
N PRO A 300 -9.43 17.44 -10.09
CA PRO A 300 -9.33 17.91 -8.72
C PRO A 300 -8.72 16.88 -7.76
N ALA A 301 -8.99 15.59 -8.00
CA ALA A 301 -8.42 14.48 -7.24
C ALA A 301 -6.90 14.42 -7.41
N MET A 302 -6.37 14.35 -8.65
CA MET A 302 -4.92 14.24 -8.84
C MET A 302 -4.18 15.53 -8.42
N LEU A 303 -4.77 16.70 -8.69
CA LEU A 303 -4.21 17.99 -8.29
C LEU A 303 -4.13 18.18 -6.76
N PHE A 304 -5.07 17.60 -6.01
CA PHE A 304 -5.04 17.59 -4.54
C PHE A 304 -4.10 16.49 -4.02
N TYR A 305 -4.19 15.29 -4.58
CA TYR A 305 -3.41 14.12 -4.20
C TYR A 305 -1.90 14.32 -4.34
N LEU A 306 -1.44 15.08 -5.35
CA LEU A 306 -0.03 15.44 -5.54
C LEU A 306 0.29 16.90 -5.18
N ASP A 307 -0.62 17.59 -4.48
CA ASP A 307 -0.49 18.97 -3.99
C ASP A 307 -0.21 20.06 -5.07
N ASN A 308 -0.35 19.76 -6.36
CA ASN A 308 -0.12 20.73 -7.43
C ASN A 308 -1.07 21.92 -7.36
N PHE A 309 -2.27 21.75 -6.78
CA PHE A 309 -3.21 22.86 -6.55
C PHE A 309 -2.61 24.00 -5.71
N GLN A 310 -1.50 23.77 -5.01
CA GLN A 310 -0.80 24.77 -4.21
C GLN A 310 0.41 25.40 -4.94
N SER A 311 0.79 24.86 -6.11
CA SER A 311 1.99 25.22 -6.89
C SER A 311 1.90 26.64 -7.45
N MET A 312 2.88 27.48 -7.11
CA MET A 312 2.95 28.84 -7.64
C MET A 312 4.39 29.33 -7.84
N SER A 313 4.62 30.07 -8.93
CA SER A 313 5.93 30.66 -9.21
C SER A 313 6.24 31.82 -8.26
N PRO A 314 7.43 31.84 -7.63
CA PRO A 314 7.93 33.02 -6.93
C PRO A 314 7.99 34.28 -7.82
N ASN A 315 8.17 34.10 -9.13
CA ASN A 315 8.28 35.18 -10.11
C ASN A 315 6.92 35.78 -10.51
N ALA A 316 5.79 35.11 -10.20
CA ALA A 316 4.44 35.60 -10.54
C ALA A 316 4.08 36.95 -9.89
N GLN A 317 4.84 37.41 -8.89
CA GLN A 317 4.70 38.74 -8.30
C GLN A 317 5.45 39.87 -9.05
N MET A 318 6.51 39.56 -9.82
CA MET A 318 7.35 40.58 -10.46
C MET A 318 6.74 41.22 -11.71
N ASN A 319 5.93 40.48 -12.49
CA ASN A 319 5.39 40.96 -13.76
C ASN A 319 4.33 42.07 -13.62
N ARG A 320 3.90 42.41 -12.40
CA ARG A 320 2.93 43.48 -12.13
C ARG A 320 3.42 44.87 -12.58
N ALA A 321 4.73 45.09 -12.71
CA ALA A 321 5.29 46.33 -13.22
C ALA A 321 5.27 46.40 -14.77
N GLN A 322 5.55 45.30 -15.46
CA GLN A 322 5.52 45.23 -16.93
C GLN A 322 4.08 45.25 -17.47
N PHE A 323 3.17 44.47 -16.89
CA PHE A 323 1.76 44.45 -17.30
C PHE A 323 1.09 45.82 -17.11
N ARG A 324 1.51 46.58 -16.09
CA ARG A 324 1.02 47.95 -15.84
C ARG A 324 1.65 48.99 -16.77
N ARG A 325 2.84 48.75 -17.32
CA ARG A 325 3.39 49.55 -18.44
C ARG A 325 2.62 49.25 -19.73
N GLN A 326 2.52 47.99 -20.13
CA GLN A 326 1.73 47.59 -21.31
C GLN A 326 0.28 48.09 -21.28
N MET A 327 -0.40 48.03 -20.14
CA MET A 327 -1.75 48.61 -20.00
C MET A 327 -1.77 50.14 -20.11
N ASN A 328 -0.77 50.85 -19.59
CA ASN A 328 -0.68 52.31 -19.73
C ASN A 328 -0.36 52.71 -21.19
N ASP A 329 0.53 51.96 -21.85
CA ASP A 329 0.96 52.18 -23.23
C ASP A 329 -0.16 51.82 -24.23
N ALA A 330 -1.01 50.83 -23.91
CA ALA A 330 -2.17 50.44 -24.73
C ALA A 330 -3.44 51.30 -24.50
N ALA A 331 -3.53 52.04 -23.40
CA ALA A 331 -4.72 52.83 -23.06
C ALA A 331 -4.66 54.31 -23.49
N GLY A 332 -3.46 54.88 -23.73
CA GLY A 332 -3.31 56.26 -24.18
C GLY A 332 -3.81 57.35 -23.22
N VAL A 333 -4.05 57.02 -21.94
CA VAL A 333 -4.58 57.97 -20.95
C VAL A 333 -3.46 58.60 -20.12
N GLY A 334 -3.17 59.88 -20.38
CA GLY A 334 -2.25 60.68 -19.56
C GLY A 334 -2.77 60.92 -18.13
N PRO A 335 -1.89 61.25 -17.17
CA PRO A 335 -2.27 61.37 -15.76
C PRO A 335 -3.12 62.61 -15.47
N MET A 336 -4.41 62.43 -15.20
CA MET A 336 -5.26 63.51 -14.66
C MET A 336 -4.81 63.93 -13.25
N ARG A 337 -4.72 65.26 -13.06
CA ARG A 337 -4.55 65.88 -11.74
C ARG A 337 -5.90 65.98 -11.01
N PRO A 338 -5.92 65.90 -9.67
CA PRO A 338 -7.16 66.02 -8.90
C PRO A 338 -7.55 67.50 -8.68
N GLY A 339 -8.81 67.85 -8.98
CA GLY A 339 -9.36 69.15 -8.59
C GLY A 339 -10.76 69.47 -9.15
N GLY A 340 -11.76 69.50 -8.27
CA GLY A 340 -12.79 70.55 -8.33
C GLY A 340 -14.25 70.18 -8.67
N LEU A 341 -15.11 70.44 -7.67
CA LEU A 341 -16.50 70.95 -7.74
C LEU A 341 -17.72 70.03 -7.98
N PHE A 342 -18.77 70.35 -7.20
CA PHE A 342 -20.18 69.92 -7.19
C PHE A 342 -20.49 68.42 -6.87
N GLY A 343 -21.39 68.07 -5.93
CA GLY A 343 -22.06 68.88 -4.90
C GLY A 343 -23.25 68.15 -4.22
N GLY A 344 -23.23 68.04 -2.88
CA GLY A 344 -24.37 67.75 -1.97
C GLY A 344 -25.13 66.40 -2.11
N ALA A 345 -25.76 65.83 -1.06
CA ALA A 345 -25.65 66.04 0.39
C ALA A 345 -26.31 64.86 1.14
N ARG A 346 -25.64 64.29 2.16
CA ARG A 346 -26.19 63.65 3.40
C ARG A 346 -25.10 62.82 4.10
N MET A 347 -24.28 63.49 4.91
CA MET A 347 -23.32 62.86 5.84
C MET A 347 -23.37 63.62 7.17
N ARG A 348 -24.23 63.16 8.07
CA ARG A 348 -24.20 63.42 9.53
C ARG A 348 -24.77 62.17 10.17
N ASP A 349 -23.89 61.36 10.77
CA ASP A 349 -24.10 60.26 11.73
C ASP A 349 -22.90 59.29 11.75
N GLY A 350 -22.14 59.20 10.66
CA GLY A 350 -20.95 58.36 10.57
C GLY A 350 -19.77 58.80 11.44
N GLU A 351 -19.49 60.11 11.51
CA GLU A 351 -18.29 60.62 12.21
C GLU A 351 -18.35 60.47 13.73
N ALA A 352 -19.53 60.55 14.34
CA ALA A 352 -19.69 60.36 15.79
C ALA A 352 -19.36 58.92 16.20
N ARG A 353 -19.87 57.93 15.45
CA ARG A 353 -19.59 56.50 15.68
C ARG A 353 -18.12 56.16 15.41
N ALA A 354 -17.52 56.73 14.36
CA ALA A 354 -16.10 56.55 14.05
C ALA A 354 -15.18 57.08 15.16
N ARG A 355 -15.49 58.27 15.73
CA ARG A 355 -14.72 58.83 16.86
C ARG A 355 -14.86 57.98 18.13
N GLN A 356 -16.08 57.54 18.46
CA GLN A 356 -16.32 56.71 19.65
C GLN A 356 -15.63 55.33 19.57
N GLN A 357 -15.56 54.73 18.39
CA GLN A 357 -14.79 53.50 18.16
C GLN A 357 -13.27 53.72 18.23
N ALA A 358 -12.77 54.82 17.65
CA ALA A 358 -11.34 55.18 17.73
C ALA A 358 -10.88 55.48 19.17
N GLU A 359 -11.75 56.06 20.00
CA GLU A 359 -11.46 56.37 21.40
C GLU A 359 -11.47 55.12 22.30
N MET A 360 -12.39 54.17 22.07
CA MET A 360 -12.33 52.85 22.72
C MET A 360 -11.09 52.05 22.31
N ALA A 361 -10.69 52.08 21.04
CA ALA A 361 -9.46 51.43 20.57
C ALA A 361 -8.20 52.02 21.23
N ARG A 362 -8.15 53.34 21.43
CA ARG A 362 -7.04 54.00 22.16
C ARG A 362 -6.99 53.62 23.64
N ARG A 363 -8.15 53.52 24.33
CA ARG A 363 -8.20 53.06 25.72
C ARG A 363 -7.76 51.60 25.89
N GLN A 364 -8.05 50.72 24.94
CA GLN A 364 -7.55 49.34 24.97
C GLN A 364 -6.04 49.23 24.76
N GLN A 365 -5.44 50.10 23.92
CA GLN A 365 -3.98 50.08 23.69
C GLN A 365 -3.17 50.65 24.85
N GLN A 366 -3.71 51.58 25.65
CA GLN A 366 -3.00 52.13 26.82
C GLN A 366 -2.95 51.18 28.02
N GLY A 367 -3.68 50.05 28.00
CA GLY A 367 -3.66 49.03 29.05
C GLY A 367 -2.59 47.94 28.90
N GLN A 368 -1.74 47.97 27.87
CA GLN A 368 -0.72 46.92 27.59
C GLN A 368 0.70 47.48 27.40
N ALA A 369 1.12 48.40 28.28
CA ALA A 369 2.52 48.80 28.38
C ALA A 369 3.33 47.76 29.18
N GLY A 370 3.87 46.73 28.51
CA GLY A 370 4.67 45.71 29.20
C GLY A 370 5.21 44.51 28.41
N GLN A 371 4.94 44.39 27.10
CA GLN A 371 5.53 43.32 26.27
C GLN A 371 6.20 43.91 25.03
N PRO A 372 7.41 43.46 24.66
CA PRO A 372 8.05 43.87 23.41
C PRO A 372 7.23 43.35 22.21
N PRO A 373 7.13 44.12 21.11
CA PRO A 373 6.38 43.70 19.94
C PRO A 373 6.99 42.42 19.37
N ARG A 374 6.19 41.35 19.27
CA ARG A 374 6.61 40.11 18.61
C ARG A 374 7.03 40.43 17.16
N PRO A 375 8.19 39.93 16.68
CA PRO A 375 8.57 40.12 15.29
C PRO A 375 7.48 39.53 14.38
N PRO A 376 7.16 40.17 13.24
CA PRO A 376 6.12 39.67 12.35
C PRO A 376 6.50 38.28 11.84
N GLN A 377 5.69 37.27 12.20
CA GLN A 377 5.86 35.91 11.72
C GLN A 377 5.88 35.90 10.19
N GLN A 378 7.05 35.61 9.61
CA GLN A 378 7.16 35.46 8.16
C GLN A 378 6.29 34.27 7.73
N ARG A 379 5.25 34.55 6.94
CA ARG A 379 4.42 33.49 6.35
C ARG A 379 5.32 32.65 5.44
N PRO A 380 5.27 31.30 5.49
CA PRO A 380 6.05 30.46 4.58
C PRO A 380 5.82 30.86 3.13
N LYS A 381 6.92 31.06 2.38
CA LYS A 381 6.91 31.30 0.94
C LYS A 381 6.40 30.03 0.27
N ARG A 382 5.34 30.14 -0.54
CA ARG A 382 4.86 29.04 -1.37
C ARG A 382 5.77 28.93 -2.60
N GLY A 383 6.21 27.70 -2.91
CA GLY A 383 7.11 27.41 -4.02
C GLY A 383 6.41 26.72 -5.21
N ILE A 384 7.25 26.37 -6.19
CA ILE A 384 6.88 25.49 -7.31
C ILE A 384 6.89 24.04 -6.81
N ASN A 385 5.88 23.26 -7.18
CA ASN A 385 5.77 21.87 -6.78
C ASN A 385 6.39 20.93 -7.84
N GLU A 386 7.59 20.42 -7.57
CA GLU A 386 8.27 19.43 -8.43
C GLU A 386 7.65 18.02 -8.34
N ASN A 387 6.81 17.71 -7.36
CA ASN A 387 6.18 16.38 -7.21
C ASN A 387 5.45 15.99 -8.49
N TYR A 388 4.53 16.88 -8.84
CA TYR A 388 3.55 16.64 -9.88
C TYR A 388 4.24 16.41 -11.21
N ALA A 389 5.28 17.21 -11.48
CA ALA A 389 6.14 17.07 -12.63
C ALA A 389 6.90 15.73 -12.65
N ARG A 390 7.50 15.33 -11.52
CA ARG A 390 8.24 14.07 -11.42
C ARG A 390 7.30 12.88 -11.62
N GLU A 391 6.21 12.78 -10.88
CA GLU A 391 5.28 11.64 -10.97
C GLU A 391 4.61 11.55 -12.36
N LEU A 392 4.31 12.71 -12.98
CA LEU A 392 3.82 12.76 -14.36
C LEU A 392 4.82 12.18 -15.37
N MET A 393 6.11 12.46 -15.22
CA MET A 393 7.17 11.94 -16.11
C MET A 393 7.56 10.50 -15.77
N GLU A 394 7.72 10.19 -14.48
CA GLU A 394 8.28 8.94 -13.94
C GLU A 394 7.27 7.79 -13.93
N LEU A 395 6.04 8.04 -13.46
CA LEU A 395 5.05 6.99 -13.20
C LEU A 395 3.87 6.99 -14.17
N HIS A 396 3.49 8.16 -14.68
CA HIS A 396 2.33 8.28 -15.56
C HIS A 396 2.68 8.20 -17.06
N THR A 397 3.90 8.58 -17.48
CA THR A 397 4.26 8.65 -18.90
C THR A 397 5.53 7.90 -19.30
N MET A 398 6.73 8.40 -19.02
CA MET A 398 7.97 7.93 -19.66
C MET A 398 8.66 6.76 -18.95
N GLY A 399 8.34 6.51 -17.67
CA GLY A 399 9.04 5.55 -16.82
C GLY A 399 10.31 6.15 -16.19
N VAL A 400 10.81 5.51 -15.12
CA VAL A 400 12.07 5.90 -14.42
C VAL A 400 13.24 6.02 -15.40
N ASP A 401 13.39 5.06 -16.31
CA ASP A 401 14.45 5.05 -17.34
C ASP A 401 14.06 5.87 -18.59
N GLY A 402 13.13 6.82 -18.47
CA GLY A 402 12.53 7.55 -19.59
C GLY A 402 13.47 8.48 -20.34
N GLY A 403 14.62 8.82 -19.75
CA GLY A 403 15.65 9.68 -20.36
C GLY A 403 15.46 11.19 -20.12
N TYR A 404 14.60 11.58 -19.18
CA TYR A 404 14.46 12.98 -18.73
C TYR A 404 15.51 13.34 -17.68
N THR A 405 15.74 14.64 -17.49
CA THR A 405 16.68 15.17 -16.49
C THR A 405 15.95 15.87 -15.34
N GLN A 406 16.66 16.13 -14.24
CA GLN A 406 16.15 16.97 -13.15
C GLN A 406 15.75 18.39 -13.63
N ARG A 407 16.38 18.90 -14.68
CA ARG A 407 16.00 20.19 -15.29
C ARG A 407 14.64 20.09 -16.00
N ASP A 408 14.35 18.98 -16.68
CA ASP A 408 13.06 18.80 -17.32
C ASP A 408 11.92 18.75 -16.28
N VAL A 409 12.14 18.08 -15.14
CA VAL A 409 11.20 18.08 -14.01
C VAL A 409 10.92 19.52 -13.53
N GLN A 410 11.94 20.37 -13.41
CA GLN A 410 11.78 21.78 -13.03
C GLN A 410 11.01 22.60 -14.05
N GLU A 411 11.30 22.41 -15.34
CA GLU A 411 10.64 23.13 -16.44
C GLU A 411 9.18 22.69 -16.63
N VAL A 412 8.88 21.40 -16.42
CA VAL A 412 7.51 20.89 -16.30
C VAL A 412 6.82 21.47 -15.06
N ALA A 413 7.47 21.49 -13.90
CA ALA A 413 6.87 22.04 -12.68
C ALA A 413 6.52 23.54 -12.83
N ARG A 414 7.36 24.31 -13.55
CA ARG A 414 7.04 25.69 -13.97
C ARG A 414 5.77 25.75 -14.83
N ALA A 415 5.63 24.87 -15.83
CA ALA A 415 4.45 24.83 -16.71
C ALA A 415 3.13 24.53 -15.98
N PHE A 416 3.16 23.70 -14.92
CA PHE A 416 1.98 23.34 -14.14
C PHE A 416 1.63 24.32 -13.01
N THR A 417 2.42 25.38 -12.78
CA THR A 417 2.08 26.42 -11.79
C THR A 417 0.75 27.10 -12.11
N GLY A 418 -0.05 27.39 -11.08
CA GLY A 418 -1.36 28.03 -11.25
C GLY A 418 -2.50 27.12 -11.77
N TRP A 419 -2.23 25.88 -12.14
CA TRP A 419 -3.27 24.85 -12.24
C TRP A 419 -3.76 24.51 -10.83
N THR A 420 -4.99 24.87 -10.49
CA THR A 420 -5.49 24.79 -9.11
C THR A 420 -6.96 24.38 -9.04
N ILE A 421 -7.48 24.30 -7.82
CA ILE A 421 -8.84 23.84 -7.52
C ILE A 421 -9.60 25.01 -6.90
N TYR A 422 -10.82 25.26 -7.38
CA TYR A 422 -11.70 26.23 -6.75
C TYR A 422 -12.26 25.65 -5.44
N GLN A 423 -12.02 26.33 -4.31
CA GLN A 423 -12.45 25.91 -2.97
C GLN A 423 -12.17 24.40 -2.63
N PRO A 424 -10.90 23.95 -2.59
CA PRO A 424 -10.51 22.54 -2.45
C PRO A 424 -10.91 21.85 -1.13
N ARG A 425 -11.57 22.56 -0.21
CA ARG A 425 -12.09 22.03 1.07
C ARG A 425 -13.55 22.42 1.30
N GLY A 426 -14.27 22.70 0.21
CA GLY A 426 -15.68 23.12 0.21
C GLY A 426 -15.93 24.53 0.74
N ALA A 427 -17.04 25.09 0.29
CA ALA A 427 -17.59 26.35 0.76
C ALA A 427 -18.00 26.30 2.25
N GLY A 428 -18.40 27.44 2.81
CA GLY A 428 -18.97 27.54 4.16
C GLY A 428 -20.29 26.77 4.34
N ILE A 429 -20.74 26.58 5.59
CA ILE A 429 -22.01 25.88 5.92
C ILE A 429 -23.25 26.66 5.41
N TYR A 430 -23.08 27.94 5.09
CA TYR A 430 -24.11 28.86 4.59
C TYR A 430 -23.77 29.40 3.20
N ASP A 431 -22.89 28.69 2.48
CA ASP A 431 -22.33 29.05 1.17
C ASP A 431 -22.40 27.80 0.26
N THR A 432 -23.39 26.92 0.51
CA THR A 432 -23.47 25.52 0.06
C THR A 432 -23.73 25.30 -1.42
N ASP A 433 -23.95 26.38 -2.17
CA ASP A 433 -24.62 26.34 -3.47
C ASP A 433 -23.67 26.69 -4.63
N ASP A 434 -22.39 26.95 -4.36
CA ASP A 434 -21.37 27.14 -5.42
C ASP A 434 -20.90 25.78 -5.95
N GLU A 435 -21.63 25.24 -6.93
CA GLU A 435 -21.35 23.95 -7.60
C GLU A 435 -19.91 23.85 -8.18
N ARG A 436 -19.23 24.99 -8.37
CA ARG A 436 -17.83 25.04 -8.79
C ARG A 436 -16.86 24.59 -7.69
N ALA A 437 -17.29 24.42 -6.44
CA ALA A 437 -16.44 23.92 -5.37
C ALA A 437 -15.88 22.53 -5.70
N GLY A 438 -14.56 22.37 -5.60
CA GLY A 438 -13.88 21.15 -6.02
C GLY A 438 -13.76 20.97 -7.54
N THR A 439 -13.78 22.05 -8.33
CA THR A 439 -13.51 22.02 -9.79
C THR A 439 -12.13 22.58 -10.15
N PHE A 440 -11.63 22.23 -11.33
CA PHE A 440 -10.40 22.79 -11.90
C PHE A 440 -10.55 24.27 -12.25
N VAL A 441 -9.56 25.08 -11.90
CA VAL A 441 -9.41 26.46 -12.39
C VAL A 441 -7.94 26.81 -12.63
N PHE A 442 -7.67 27.62 -13.66
CA PHE A 442 -6.36 28.21 -13.86
C PHE A 442 -6.27 29.60 -13.21
N ASN A 443 -5.23 29.83 -12.41
CA ASN A 443 -4.95 31.12 -11.79
C ASN A 443 -3.68 31.75 -12.37
N PRO A 444 -3.79 32.71 -13.32
CA PRO A 444 -2.62 33.34 -13.94
C PRO A 444 -1.73 34.10 -12.93
N ARG A 445 -2.25 34.47 -11.75
CA ARG A 445 -1.46 35.15 -10.70
C ARG A 445 -0.54 34.20 -9.92
N MET A 446 -0.61 32.90 -10.19
CA MET A 446 0.25 31.86 -9.63
C MET A 446 1.23 31.28 -10.66
N HIS A 447 1.04 31.58 -11.95
CA HIS A 447 1.76 30.93 -13.05
C HIS A 447 3.14 31.54 -13.33
N ASP A 448 4.10 30.70 -13.74
CA ASP A 448 5.37 31.10 -14.35
C ASP A 448 5.17 31.30 -15.85
N ASP A 449 4.96 32.55 -16.29
CA ASP A 449 4.67 32.85 -17.70
C ASP A 449 5.93 33.02 -18.57
N GLY A 450 7.12 32.64 -18.07
CA GLY A 450 8.39 32.74 -18.81
C GLY A 450 8.60 31.59 -19.81
N GLU A 451 9.58 31.74 -20.70
CA GLU A 451 10.01 30.65 -21.62
C GLU A 451 10.43 29.42 -20.79
N LYS A 452 10.10 28.22 -21.30
CA LYS A 452 10.46 26.92 -20.70
C LYS A 452 11.10 26.02 -21.76
N THR A 453 11.87 25.02 -21.33
CA THR A 453 12.44 24.01 -22.24
C THR A 453 12.27 22.63 -21.64
N VAL A 454 11.47 21.78 -22.27
CA VAL A 454 11.11 20.44 -21.78
C VAL A 454 11.49 19.41 -22.84
N LEU A 455 12.35 18.45 -22.48
CA LEU A 455 12.87 17.40 -23.37
C LEU A 455 13.49 17.97 -24.67
N GLY A 456 14.19 19.10 -24.54
CA GLY A 456 14.80 19.84 -25.65
C GLY A 456 13.83 20.69 -26.49
N GLN A 457 12.52 20.62 -26.24
CA GLN A 457 11.53 21.43 -26.95
C GLN A 457 11.24 22.73 -26.18
N LYS A 458 11.20 23.87 -26.90
CA LYS A 458 10.89 25.18 -26.31
C LYS A 458 9.39 25.42 -26.21
N ILE A 459 8.95 25.89 -25.05
CA ILE A 459 7.61 26.43 -24.83
C ILE A 459 7.74 27.95 -24.69
N PRO A 460 7.15 28.77 -25.59
CA PRO A 460 7.24 30.22 -25.51
C PRO A 460 6.60 30.81 -24.25
N SER A 461 7.12 31.95 -23.78
CA SER A 461 6.48 32.76 -22.74
C SER A 461 5.10 33.27 -23.17
N GLY A 462 4.19 33.50 -22.22
CA GLY A 462 2.85 34.05 -22.50
C GLY A 462 1.76 33.00 -22.77
N GLY A 463 2.04 31.71 -22.53
CA GLY A 463 1.10 30.63 -22.82
C GLY A 463 0.05 30.36 -21.74
N GLY A 464 0.30 30.76 -20.50
CA GLY A 464 -0.63 30.52 -19.38
C GLY A 464 -1.01 29.04 -19.22
N VAL A 465 -2.32 28.73 -19.23
CA VAL A 465 -2.82 27.35 -19.05
C VAL A 465 -2.27 26.39 -20.11
N ALA A 466 -2.03 26.88 -21.34
CA ALA A 466 -1.59 26.08 -22.47
C ALA A 466 -0.15 25.58 -22.34
N ASP A 467 0.64 26.09 -21.39
CA ASP A 467 2.00 25.57 -21.16
C ASP A 467 1.98 24.17 -20.56
N GLY A 468 1.05 23.89 -19.65
CA GLY A 468 0.85 22.53 -19.14
C GLY A 468 0.32 21.59 -20.24
N GLU A 469 -0.60 22.07 -21.08
CA GLU A 469 -1.17 21.30 -22.21
C GLU A 469 -0.08 20.90 -23.23
N ARG A 470 0.81 21.84 -23.59
CA ARG A 470 1.98 21.58 -24.45
C ARG A 470 2.95 20.58 -23.84
N VAL A 471 3.15 20.61 -22.52
CA VAL A 471 3.95 19.57 -21.85
C VAL A 471 3.32 18.19 -22.02
N LEU A 472 1.99 18.06 -21.89
CA LEU A 472 1.32 16.79 -22.13
C LEU A 472 1.49 16.30 -23.57
N ASP A 473 1.44 17.21 -24.56
CA ASP A 473 1.74 16.88 -25.96
C ASP A 473 3.17 16.36 -26.14
N ILE A 474 4.17 17.05 -25.56
CA ILE A 474 5.59 16.66 -25.57
C ILE A 474 5.81 15.29 -24.94
N LEU A 475 5.14 15.00 -23.82
CA LEU A 475 5.25 13.72 -23.11
C LEU A 475 4.61 12.57 -23.90
N VAL A 476 3.42 12.75 -24.47
CA VAL A 476 2.75 11.68 -25.24
C VAL A 476 3.47 11.39 -26.56
N ALA A 477 4.00 12.40 -27.22
CA ALA A 477 4.79 12.23 -28.45
C ALA A 477 6.12 11.48 -28.22
N ASN A 478 6.61 11.42 -26.97
CA ASN A 478 7.90 10.82 -26.66
C ASN A 478 7.87 9.27 -26.80
N PRO A 479 8.84 8.65 -27.52
CA PRO A 479 8.91 7.19 -27.66
C PRO A 479 9.02 6.41 -26.34
N SER A 480 9.62 6.99 -25.29
CA SER A 480 9.67 6.37 -23.95
C SER A 480 8.27 6.15 -23.37
N THR A 481 7.34 7.10 -23.61
CA THR A 481 5.95 6.98 -23.17
C THR A 481 5.22 5.83 -23.87
N ALA A 482 5.36 5.74 -25.20
CA ALA A 482 4.81 4.63 -25.96
C ALA A 482 5.34 3.27 -25.46
N LYS A 483 6.65 3.17 -25.20
CA LYS A 483 7.29 1.97 -24.66
C LYS A 483 6.81 1.62 -23.24
N PHE A 484 6.68 2.60 -22.36
CA PHE A 484 6.25 2.41 -20.97
C PHE A 484 4.80 1.93 -20.89
N ILE A 485 3.87 2.63 -21.55
CA ILE A 485 2.46 2.26 -21.60
C ILE A 485 2.27 0.89 -22.27
N ALA A 486 2.95 0.62 -23.39
CA ALA A 486 2.95 -0.69 -24.02
C ALA A 486 3.48 -1.78 -23.08
N THR A 487 4.54 -1.52 -22.31
CA THR A 487 5.08 -2.49 -21.34
C THR A 487 4.05 -2.83 -20.26
N LYS A 488 3.38 -1.83 -19.66
CA LYS A 488 2.35 -2.08 -18.63
C LYS A 488 1.14 -2.81 -19.22
N LEU A 489 0.66 -2.44 -20.41
CA LEU A 489 -0.45 -3.14 -21.08
C LEU A 489 -0.09 -4.60 -21.44
N CYS A 490 1.09 -4.85 -22.01
CA CYS A 490 1.55 -6.20 -22.29
C CYS A 490 1.72 -7.03 -21.00
N ARG A 491 2.21 -6.40 -19.91
CA ARG A 491 2.33 -7.08 -18.62
C ARG A 491 0.98 -7.45 -18.04
N TYR A 492 0.01 -6.54 -18.11
CA TYR A 492 -1.32 -6.73 -17.57
C TYR A 492 -2.09 -7.84 -18.31
N PHE A 493 -2.15 -7.77 -19.64
CA PHE A 493 -2.99 -8.65 -20.45
C PHE A 493 -2.35 -9.99 -20.86
N VAL A 494 -1.01 -10.08 -20.96
CA VAL A 494 -0.32 -11.25 -21.55
C VAL A 494 0.43 -12.07 -20.50
N THR A 495 1.47 -11.50 -19.87
CA THR A 495 2.37 -12.22 -18.95
C THR A 495 3.22 -11.24 -18.15
N ASP A 496 3.66 -11.60 -16.93
CA ASP A 496 4.48 -10.76 -16.05
C ASP A 496 5.78 -10.26 -16.68
N ASN A 497 6.36 -11.06 -17.58
CA ASN A 497 7.61 -10.77 -18.27
C ASN A 497 7.38 -10.75 -19.80
N PRO A 498 6.76 -9.68 -20.35
CA PRO A 498 6.42 -9.60 -21.77
C PRO A 498 7.68 -9.50 -22.63
N SER A 499 7.67 -10.12 -23.82
CA SER A 499 8.84 -10.11 -24.70
C SER A 499 9.12 -8.70 -25.25
N PRO A 500 10.41 -8.30 -25.44
CA PRO A 500 10.73 -7.01 -26.04
C PRO A 500 10.11 -6.81 -27.44
N ALA A 501 9.96 -7.89 -28.21
CA ALA A 501 9.33 -7.86 -29.53
C ALA A 501 7.82 -7.57 -29.46
N LEU A 502 7.11 -8.13 -28.47
CA LEU A 502 5.70 -7.81 -28.22
C LEU A 502 5.55 -6.33 -27.80
N VAL A 503 6.34 -5.89 -26.82
CA VAL A 503 6.33 -4.50 -26.34
C VAL A 503 6.60 -3.52 -27.48
N SER A 504 7.60 -3.81 -28.33
CA SER A 504 7.91 -2.94 -29.48
C SER A 504 6.74 -2.82 -30.46
N ARG A 505 6.04 -3.91 -30.79
CA ARG A 505 4.88 -3.85 -31.71
C ARG A 505 3.71 -3.06 -31.13
N VAL A 506 3.48 -3.16 -29.82
CA VAL A 506 2.40 -2.43 -29.14
C VAL A 506 2.76 -0.95 -28.95
N ALA A 507 4.03 -0.63 -28.67
CA ALA A 507 4.54 0.74 -28.64
C ALA A 507 4.47 1.40 -30.02
N ASP A 508 4.83 0.68 -31.09
CA ASP A 508 4.66 1.11 -32.48
C ASP A 508 3.20 1.43 -32.80
N ALA A 509 2.25 0.59 -32.35
CA ALA A 509 0.83 0.81 -32.57
C ALA A 509 0.33 2.07 -31.85
N PHE A 510 0.70 2.24 -30.58
CA PHE A 510 0.41 3.43 -29.79
C PHE A 510 0.97 4.71 -30.43
N HIS A 511 2.23 4.68 -30.86
CA HIS A 511 2.89 5.87 -31.44
C HIS A 511 2.28 6.23 -32.81
N LYS A 512 2.07 5.24 -33.70
CA LYS A 512 1.47 5.46 -35.02
C LYS A 512 -0.01 5.89 -34.96
N SER A 513 -0.73 5.54 -33.89
CA SER A 513 -2.12 5.96 -33.67
C SER A 513 -2.24 7.25 -32.85
N ASN A 514 -1.13 7.90 -32.51
CA ASN A 514 -1.06 9.06 -31.62
C ASN A 514 -1.80 8.83 -30.28
N GLY A 515 -1.59 7.68 -29.66
CA GLY A 515 -2.15 7.32 -28.35
C GLY A 515 -3.55 6.72 -28.35
N ASP A 516 -4.16 6.36 -29.50
CA ASP A 516 -5.45 5.66 -29.51
C ASP A 516 -5.38 4.30 -28.78
N ILE A 517 -6.11 4.20 -27.68
CA ILE A 517 -6.06 3.05 -26.77
C ILE A 517 -6.64 1.81 -27.44
N LYS A 518 -7.70 1.95 -28.26
CA LYS A 518 -8.33 0.81 -28.96
C LYS A 518 -7.37 0.15 -29.95
N THR A 519 -6.63 0.94 -30.72
CA THR A 519 -5.62 0.46 -31.66
C THR A 519 -4.46 -0.21 -30.94
N THR A 520 -4.02 0.37 -29.82
CA THR A 520 -2.99 -0.21 -28.94
C THR A 520 -3.44 -1.57 -28.38
N LEU A 521 -4.66 -1.67 -27.84
CA LEU A 521 -5.23 -2.92 -27.33
C LEU A 521 -5.46 -3.96 -28.43
N ARG A 522 -5.88 -3.54 -29.64
CA ARG A 522 -6.00 -4.45 -30.79
C ARG A 522 -4.64 -5.06 -31.15
N ALA A 523 -3.54 -4.32 -31.05
CA ALA A 523 -2.20 -4.86 -31.24
C ALA A 523 -1.79 -5.88 -30.15
N VAL A 524 -2.27 -5.72 -28.91
CA VAL A 524 -2.10 -6.73 -27.84
C VAL A 524 -2.91 -7.99 -28.16
N PHE A 525 -4.22 -7.88 -28.38
CA PHE A 525 -5.13 -9.03 -28.49
C PHE A 525 -4.98 -9.84 -29.80
N SER A 526 -4.50 -9.21 -30.87
CA SER A 526 -4.15 -9.89 -32.13
C SER A 526 -2.73 -10.49 -32.12
N SER A 527 -1.94 -10.29 -31.07
CA SER A 527 -0.57 -10.81 -31.01
C SER A 527 -0.53 -12.35 -30.95
N PRO A 528 0.49 -12.98 -31.54
CA PRO A 528 0.75 -14.41 -31.36
C PRO A 528 0.96 -14.78 -29.88
N GLU A 529 1.61 -13.92 -29.11
CA GLU A 529 1.89 -14.11 -27.69
C GLU A 529 0.59 -14.17 -26.88
N PHE A 530 -0.37 -13.26 -27.09
CA PHE A 530 -1.67 -13.33 -26.41
C PHE A 530 -2.48 -14.59 -26.77
N ASN A 531 -2.33 -15.11 -27.97
CA ASN A 531 -3.02 -16.34 -28.42
C ASN A 531 -2.22 -17.63 -28.16
N SER A 532 -1.10 -17.54 -27.42
CA SER A 532 -0.19 -18.66 -27.17
C SER A 532 -0.67 -19.57 -26.02
N PRO A 533 -0.29 -20.85 -26.01
CA PRO A 533 -0.42 -21.73 -24.85
C PRO A 533 0.25 -21.16 -23.59
N GLU A 534 1.37 -20.45 -23.75
CA GLU A 534 2.16 -19.89 -22.65
C GLU A 534 1.46 -18.71 -21.95
N ALA A 535 0.72 -17.87 -22.68
CA ALA A 535 -0.10 -16.79 -22.09
C ALA A 535 -1.38 -17.30 -21.41
N ARG A 536 -1.84 -18.52 -21.76
CA ARG A 536 -3.00 -19.14 -21.12
C ARG A 536 -2.69 -19.43 -19.63
N ARG A 537 -3.36 -18.70 -18.73
CA ARG A 537 -3.18 -18.77 -17.26
C ARG A 537 -1.79 -18.28 -16.78
N ALA A 538 -1.13 -17.40 -17.53
CA ALA A 538 0.16 -16.81 -17.13
C ALA A 538 0.09 -15.80 -15.97
N LYS A 539 -1.10 -15.28 -15.64
CA LYS A 539 -1.30 -14.23 -14.61
C LYS A 539 -2.10 -14.76 -13.43
N ILE A 540 -1.62 -14.46 -12.22
CA ILE A 540 -2.37 -14.50 -10.96
C ILE A 540 -3.56 -13.54 -11.05
N LYS A 541 -4.72 -13.92 -10.50
CA LYS A 541 -5.80 -12.95 -10.22
C LYS A 541 -5.47 -12.14 -8.97
N THR A 542 -5.58 -10.81 -9.03
CA THR A 542 -5.59 -9.97 -7.82
C THR A 542 -6.77 -10.36 -6.92
N PRO A 543 -6.78 -10.01 -5.62
CA PRO A 543 -7.93 -10.24 -4.74
C PRO A 543 -9.27 -9.73 -5.29
N PHE A 544 -9.30 -8.55 -5.93
CA PHE A 544 -10.47 -7.98 -6.58
C PHE A 544 -10.92 -8.85 -7.76
N GLU A 545 -10.01 -9.17 -8.69
CA GLU A 545 -10.30 -10.04 -9.83
C GLU A 545 -10.77 -11.43 -9.38
N LEU A 546 -10.19 -11.99 -8.31
CA LEU A 546 -10.58 -13.28 -7.75
C LEU A 546 -12.01 -13.25 -7.21
N ALA A 547 -12.34 -12.23 -6.41
CA ALA A 547 -13.67 -12.10 -5.81
C ALA A 547 -14.75 -11.87 -6.86
N VAL A 548 -14.52 -10.94 -7.80
CA VAL A 548 -15.45 -10.67 -8.91
C VAL A 548 -15.60 -11.90 -9.80
N SER A 549 -14.50 -12.56 -10.17
CA SER A 549 -14.53 -13.78 -11.00
C SER A 549 -15.30 -14.91 -10.33
N ALA A 550 -15.09 -15.14 -9.03
CA ALA A 550 -15.83 -16.16 -8.29
C ALA A 550 -17.34 -15.85 -8.27
N VAL A 551 -17.74 -14.60 -8.00
CA VAL A 551 -19.14 -14.15 -8.02
C VAL A 551 -19.76 -14.31 -9.41
N ARG A 552 -19.07 -13.87 -10.47
CA ARG A 552 -19.54 -13.96 -11.86
C ARG A 552 -19.69 -15.40 -12.33
N THR A 553 -18.68 -16.24 -12.13
CA THR A 553 -18.67 -17.63 -12.60
C THR A 553 -19.65 -18.50 -11.82
N LEU A 554 -19.81 -18.25 -10.52
CA LEU A 554 -20.94 -18.79 -9.74
C LEU A 554 -22.28 -18.13 -10.05
N GLY A 555 -22.36 -17.17 -10.97
CA GLY A 555 -23.58 -16.41 -11.31
C GLY A 555 -24.37 -16.00 -10.07
N ALA A 556 -23.66 -15.51 -9.06
CA ALA A 556 -24.20 -15.17 -7.76
C ALA A 556 -24.80 -13.77 -7.79
N ASP A 557 -25.93 -13.56 -7.11
CA ASP A 557 -26.47 -12.21 -6.95
C ASP A 557 -25.77 -11.49 -5.79
N THR A 558 -25.44 -10.22 -5.99
CA THR A 558 -24.87 -9.36 -4.97
C THR A 558 -25.42 -7.93 -5.05
N ASP A 559 -25.47 -7.27 -3.90
CA ASP A 559 -25.63 -5.82 -3.77
C ASP A 559 -24.32 -5.10 -3.42
N ALA A 560 -23.19 -5.82 -3.50
CA ALA A 560 -21.84 -5.33 -3.20
C ALA A 560 -21.70 -4.64 -1.84
N ARG A 561 -22.41 -5.13 -0.82
CA ARG A 561 -22.27 -4.66 0.57
C ARG A 561 -20.81 -4.67 1.07
N PRO A 562 -20.49 -3.85 2.09
CA PRO A 562 -19.17 -3.79 2.70
C PRO A 562 -18.55 -5.13 3.10
N ALA A 563 -19.34 -6.17 3.38
CA ALA A 563 -18.82 -7.50 3.69
C ALA A 563 -18.02 -8.15 2.54
N LEU A 564 -18.45 -7.98 1.28
CA LEU A 564 -17.71 -8.50 0.13
C LEU A 564 -16.43 -7.68 -0.12
N ILE A 565 -16.53 -6.35 0.00
CA ILE A 565 -15.39 -5.42 -0.11
C ILE A 565 -14.35 -5.70 0.99
N GLN A 566 -14.79 -6.02 2.21
CA GLN A 566 -13.91 -6.40 3.32
C GLN A 566 -13.15 -7.71 3.05
N TRP A 567 -13.74 -8.68 2.35
CA TRP A 567 -13.01 -9.88 1.94
C TRP A 567 -11.90 -9.57 0.93
N ILE A 568 -12.15 -8.67 -0.03
CA ILE A 568 -11.14 -8.21 -1.00
C ILE A 568 -9.98 -7.51 -0.26
N ALA A 569 -10.30 -6.62 0.69
CA ALA A 569 -9.30 -5.97 1.55
C ALA A 569 -8.52 -6.96 2.43
N LYS A 570 -9.20 -7.97 3.00
CA LYS A 570 -8.58 -9.02 3.84
C LYS A 570 -7.58 -9.88 3.06
N MET A 571 -7.89 -10.16 1.79
CA MET A 571 -7.00 -10.85 0.86
C MET A 571 -5.83 -9.98 0.33
N GLY A 572 -5.76 -8.69 0.68
CA GLY A 572 -4.60 -7.82 0.45
C GLY A 572 -4.81 -6.56 -0.41
N GLU A 573 -6.03 -6.32 -0.91
CA GLU A 573 -6.31 -5.24 -1.89
C GLU A 573 -7.47 -4.32 -1.43
N PRO A 574 -7.31 -3.46 -0.41
CA PRO A 574 -8.32 -2.45 -0.09
C PRO A 574 -8.54 -1.50 -1.28
N LEU A 575 -9.79 -1.43 -1.78
CA LEU A 575 -10.17 -0.56 -2.90
C LEU A 575 -9.86 0.91 -2.58
N TYR A 576 -9.27 1.63 -3.54
CA TYR A 576 -8.77 3.01 -3.40
C TYR A 576 -7.82 3.23 -2.18
N GLY A 577 -7.26 2.15 -1.64
CA GLY A 577 -6.48 2.13 -0.41
C GLY A 577 -4.96 2.09 -0.60
N TYR A 578 -4.46 2.04 -1.84
CA TYR A 578 -3.02 2.03 -2.10
C TYR A 578 -2.42 3.43 -1.95
N ILE A 579 -1.33 3.54 -1.20
CA ILE A 579 -0.77 4.81 -0.71
C ILE A 579 0.24 5.43 -1.71
N ALA A 580 0.86 4.64 -2.58
CA ALA A 580 1.83 5.15 -3.54
C ALA A 580 1.16 5.51 -4.88
N PRO A 581 1.59 6.58 -5.58
CA PRO A 581 1.08 6.94 -6.90
C PRO A 581 1.35 5.87 -7.97
N THR A 582 2.26 4.92 -7.71
CA THR A 582 2.56 3.76 -8.59
C THR A 582 1.38 2.82 -8.80
N GLY A 583 0.41 2.80 -7.88
CA GLY A 583 -0.65 1.80 -7.82
C GLY A 583 -0.18 0.43 -7.34
N TYR A 584 -1.14 -0.48 -7.14
CA TYR A 584 -0.88 -1.87 -6.77
C TYR A 584 0.01 -2.56 -7.83
N PRO A 585 0.98 -3.39 -7.42
CA PRO A 585 1.82 -4.16 -8.34
C PRO A 585 1.01 -5.11 -9.23
N ASP A 586 1.40 -5.19 -10.50
CA ASP A 586 0.76 -6.00 -11.54
C ASP A 586 1.44 -7.37 -11.76
N THR A 587 2.29 -7.81 -10.83
CA THR A 587 3.09 -9.06 -10.88
C THR A 587 2.64 -10.11 -9.86
N ALA A 588 2.81 -11.39 -10.21
CA ALA A 588 2.42 -12.55 -9.42
C ALA A 588 3.00 -12.54 -7.99
N ASP A 589 4.31 -12.29 -7.87
CA ASP A 589 5.08 -12.44 -6.62
C ASP A 589 4.55 -11.56 -5.47
N TYR A 590 3.89 -10.44 -5.77
CA TYR A 590 3.27 -9.59 -4.74
C TYR A 590 1.98 -10.22 -4.18
N TRP A 591 1.24 -10.94 -5.02
CA TRP A 591 -0.08 -11.50 -4.72
C TRP A 591 -0.08 -12.95 -4.26
N VAL A 592 1.09 -13.62 -4.33
CA VAL A 592 1.26 -15.02 -3.96
C VAL A 592 2.15 -15.15 -2.74
N ASN A 593 1.52 -15.31 -1.58
CA ASN A 593 2.15 -15.70 -0.34
C ASN A 593 1.17 -16.57 0.47
N THR A 594 1.65 -17.24 1.51
CA THR A 594 0.89 -18.23 2.28
C THR A 594 -0.31 -17.62 3.02
N GLY A 595 -0.19 -16.42 3.59
CA GLY A 595 -1.28 -15.71 4.24
C GLY A 595 -2.38 -15.30 3.26
N ALA A 596 -1.99 -14.70 2.14
CA ALA A 596 -2.93 -14.35 1.06
C ALA A 596 -3.63 -15.59 0.49
N LEU A 597 -2.89 -16.69 0.27
CA LEU A 597 -3.45 -17.96 -0.19
C LEU A 597 -4.51 -18.50 0.79
N LEU A 598 -4.20 -18.53 2.08
CA LEU A 598 -5.15 -18.99 3.10
C LEU A 598 -6.44 -18.15 3.10
N GLU A 599 -6.33 -16.83 2.97
CA GLU A 599 -7.52 -15.96 2.90
C GLU A 599 -8.33 -16.14 1.62
N ARG A 600 -7.70 -16.47 0.48
CA ARG A 600 -8.39 -16.85 -0.76
C ARG A 600 -9.19 -18.15 -0.59
N LEU A 601 -8.67 -19.13 0.14
CA LEU A 601 -9.40 -20.36 0.48
C LEU A 601 -10.58 -20.07 1.44
N ASN A 602 -10.36 -19.23 2.46
CA ASN A 602 -11.40 -18.82 3.40
C ASN A 602 -12.53 -18.02 2.72
N PHE A 603 -12.19 -17.11 1.80
CA PHE A 603 -13.16 -16.41 0.96
C PHE A 603 -13.99 -17.39 0.11
N SER A 604 -13.34 -18.34 -0.55
CA SER A 604 -14.00 -19.36 -1.38
C SER A 604 -15.06 -20.13 -0.57
N LEU A 605 -14.69 -20.59 0.63
CA LEU A 605 -15.60 -21.26 1.58
C LEU A 605 -16.75 -20.36 2.05
N ALA A 606 -16.48 -19.10 2.36
CA ALA A 606 -17.48 -18.15 2.82
C ALA A 606 -18.52 -17.82 1.72
N LEU A 607 -18.07 -17.67 0.48
CA LEU A 607 -18.92 -17.39 -0.68
C LEU A 607 -19.89 -18.54 -0.97
N VAL A 608 -19.39 -19.76 -1.17
CA VAL A 608 -20.26 -20.91 -1.51
C VAL A 608 -21.15 -21.34 -0.35
N SER A 609 -20.76 -21.06 0.89
CA SER A 609 -21.58 -21.28 2.08
C SER A 609 -22.61 -20.18 2.35
N ASN A 610 -22.75 -19.18 1.45
CA ASN A 610 -23.64 -18.02 1.61
C ASN A 610 -23.42 -17.25 2.93
N ARG A 611 -22.17 -17.17 3.42
CA ARG A 611 -21.79 -16.46 4.65
C ARG A 611 -21.31 -15.03 4.43
N ILE A 612 -21.44 -14.50 3.21
CA ILE A 612 -21.08 -13.11 2.88
C ILE A 612 -22.39 -12.30 2.77
N PRO A 613 -22.75 -11.47 3.77
CA PRO A 613 -23.97 -10.67 3.71
C PRO A 613 -24.03 -9.79 2.45
N GLY A 614 -25.15 -9.87 1.72
CA GLY A 614 -25.32 -9.17 0.45
C GLY A 614 -24.73 -9.90 -0.76
N THR A 615 -24.33 -11.17 -0.64
CA THR A 615 -23.95 -12.03 -1.77
C THR A 615 -24.58 -13.41 -1.59
N ARG A 616 -25.30 -13.90 -2.61
CA ARG A 616 -25.96 -15.23 -2.59
C ARG A 616 -25.64 -16.01 -3.85
N VAL A 617 -25.08 -17.20 -3.66
CA VAL A 617 -24.92 -18.24 -4.66
C VAL A 617 -26.13 -19.17 -4.61
N ASP A 618 -26.73 -19.44 -5.76
CA ASP A 618 -27.62 -20.59 -5.94
C ASP A 618 -26.84 -21.76 -6.56
N LEU A 619 -26.68 -22.82 -5.77
CA LEU A 619 -25.94 -24.03 -6.17
C LEU A 619 -26.86 -25.11 -6.78
N THR A 620 -28.18 -24.99 -6.67
CA THR A 620 -29.14 -26.03 -7.12
C THR A 620 -29.03 -26.31 -8.62
N ARG A 621 -28.81 -25.26 -9.40
CA ARG A 621 -28.57 -25.29 -10.85
C ARG A 621 -27.41 -26.20 -11.32
N PHE A 622 -26.48 -26.55 -10.43
CA PHE A 622 -25.38 -27.48 -10.75
C PHE A 622 -25.75 -28.95 -10.47
N VAL A 623 -26.79 -29.18 -9.65
CA VAL A 623 -27.31 -30.51 -9.28
C VAL A 623 -28.38 -30.98 -10.25
N GLY A 624 -29.17 -30.06 -10.81
CA GLY A 624 -30.29 -30.35 -11.70
C GLY A 624 -31.51 -30.93 -10.95
N ASP A 625 -32.54 -31.30 -11.70
CA ASP A 625 -33.87 -31.69 -11.18
C ASP A 625 -33.86 -32.92 -10.25
N GLU A 626 -32.74 -33.65 -10.16
CA GLU A 626 -32.59 -34.78 -9.23
C GLU A 626 -32.66 -34.37 -7.76
N ALA A 627 -32.51 -33.09 -7.43
CA ALA A 627 -32.60 -32.55 -6.07
C ALA A 627 -33.97 -32.75 -5.38
N ASP A 628 -35.06 -32.92 -6.16
CA ASP A 628 -36.41 -33.24 -5.65
C ASP A 628 -36.67 -34.75 -5.52
N SER A 629 -35.71 -35.60 -5.93
CA SER A 629 -35.88 -37.05 -5.98
C SER A 629 -35.03 -37.77 -4.93
N SER A 630 -35.57 -38.83 -4.33
CA SER A 630 -34.89 -39.66 -3.31
C SER A 630 -33.76 -40.55 -3.85
N ARG A 631 -33.14 -40.17 -4.98
CA ARG A 631 -31.98 -40.84 -5.57
C ARG A 631 -30.69 -40.21 -5.05
N ALA A 632 -29.66 -41.02 -4.87
CA ALA A 632 -28.32 -40.52 -4.60
C ALA A 632 -27.85 -39.70 -5.81
N VAL A 633 -27.56 -38.42 -5.58
CA VAL A 633 -27.00 -37.50 -6.58
C VAL A 633 -25.73 -38.10 -7.16
N ASP A 634 -25.62 -38.21 -8.49
CA ASP A 634 -24.36 -38.64 -9.10
C ASP A 634 -23.29 -37.55 -8.93
N GLN A 635 -22.47 -37.72 -7.90
CA GLN A 635 -21.37 -36.82 -7.55
C GLN A 635 -20.43 -36.58 -8.74
N LYS A 636 -20.25 -37.57 -9.63
CA LYS A 636 -19.41 -37.42 -10.83
C LYS A 636 -20.02 -36.41 -11.80
N THR A 637 -21.32 -36.53 -12.10
CA THR A 637 -22.04 -35.58 -12.95
C THR A 637 -22.07 -34.17 -12.35
N VAL A 638 -22.21 -34.03 -11.02
CA VAL A 638 -22.12 -32.72 -10.35
C VAL A 638 -20.73 -32.12 -10.45
N VAL A 639 -19.67 -32.92 -10.22
CA VAL A 639 -18.28 -32.48 -10.40
C VAL A 639 -18.02 -32.04 -11.83
N ASP A 640 -18.41 -32.84 -12.82
CA ASP A 640 -18.21 -32.49 -14.23
C ASP A 640 -18.96 -31.20 -14.60
N ARG A 641 -20.18 -30.97 -14.08
CA ARG A 641 -20.89 -29.68 -14.24
C ARG A 641 -20.20 -28.50 -13.55
N PHE A 642 -19.58 -28.68 -12.39
CA PHE A 642 -18.77 -27.62 -11.76
C PHE A 642 -17.46 -27.36 -12.49
N LEU A 643 -16.81 -28.40 -12.98
CA LEU A 643 -15.61 -28.30 -13.79
C LEU A 643 -15.90 -27.62 -15.12
N ASP A 644 -17.03 -27.90 -15.76
CA ASP A 644 -17.47 -27.22 -16.98
C ASP A 644 -17.97 -25.79 -16.74
N ALA A 645 -18.63 -25.51 -15.61
CA ALA A 645 -19.09 -24.16 -15.30
C ALA A 645 -17.94 -23.24 -14.84
N ILE A 646 -17.06 -23.73 -13.96
CA ILE A 646 -16.01 -22.92 -13.31
C ILE A 646 -14.67 -22.98 -14.06
N LEU A 647 -14.28 -24.15 -14.58
CA LEU A 647 -13.02 -24.36 -15.30
C LEU A 647 -13.20 -24.63 -16.80
N GLN A 648 -14.43 -24.76 -17.29
CA GLN A 648 -14.79 -24.95 -18.71
C GLN A 648 -14.04 -26.13 -19.36
N GLY A 649 -14.02 -27.25 -18.64
CA GLY A 649 -13.34 -28.49 -19.03
C GLY A 649 -11.81 -28.45 -18.91
N ASP A 650 -11.21 -27.29 -18.61
CA ASP A 650 -9.76 -27.08 -18.55
C ASP A 650 -9.17 -27.36 -17.15
N VAL A 651 -9.55 -28.51 -16.61
CA VAL A 651 -8.94 -29.10 -15.42
C VAL A 651 -7.92 -30.16 -15.84
N SER A 652 -6.78 -30.26 -15.17
CA SER A 652 -5.84 -31.34 -15.49
C SER A 652 -6.50 -32.70 -15.17
N PRO A 653 -6.27 -33.77 -15.97
CA PRO A 653 -6.83 -35.08 -15.68
C PRO A 653 -6.54 -35.57 -14.26
N ARG A 654 -5.37 -35.19 -13.72
CA ARG A 654 -4.92 -35.48 -12.36
C ARG A 654 -5.61 -34.63 -11.29
N SER A 655 -5.85 -33.34 -11.56
CA SER A 655 -6.60 -32.47 -10.64
C SER A 655 -8.07 -32.92 -10.55
N ARG A 656 -8.63 -33.40 -11.68
CA ARG A 656 -9.95 -34.06 -11.71
C ARG A 656 -9.94 -35.38 -10.94
N GLU A 657 -8.91 -36.21 -11.09
CA GLU A 657 -8.74 -37.44 -10.30
C GLU A 657 -8.69 -37.16 -8.79
N VAL A 658 -7.97 -36.13 -8.34
CA VAL A 658 -7.91 -35.73 -6.93
C VAL A 658 -9.27 -35.24 -6.43
N LEU A 659 -9.96 -34.39 -7.19
CA LEU A 659 -11.31 -33.93 -6.86
C LEU A 659 -12.28 -35.11 -6.72
N MET A 660 -12.28 -36.04 -7.69
CA MET A 660 -13.09 -37.25 -7.64
C MET A 660 -12.76 -38.16 -6.45
N LYS A 661 -11.46 -38.34 -6.13
CA LYS A 661 -11.02 -39.15 -4.98
C LYS A 661 -11.47 -38.57 -3.64
N GLN A 662 -11.39 -37.24 -3.48
CA GLN A 662 -11.80 -36.56 -2.23
C GLN A 662 -13.31 -36.64 -1.95
N LEU A 663 -14.11 -37.01 -2.95
CA LEU A 663 -15.57 -37.16 -2.87
C LEU A 663 -16.00 -38.60 -2.61
N THR A 664 -15.28 -39.59 -3.16
CA THR A 664 -15.54 -41.02 -2.92
C THR A 664 -15.00 -41.53 -1.59
N ASP A 665 -14.11 -40.78 -0.92
CA ASP A 665 -13.54 -41.15 0.37
C ASP A 665 -14.52 -40.88 1.54
N GLN A 666 -15.14 -41.95 2.06
CA GLN A 666 -16.14 -41.88 3.15
C GLN A 666 -15.61 -41.28 4.46
N SER A 667 -14.29 -41.19 4.64
CA SER A 667 -13.68 -40.54 5.80
C SER A 667 -13.95 -39.02 5.88
N ASN A 668 -14.41 -38.41 4.78
CA ASN A 668 -14.72 -36.98 4.66
C ASN A 668 -16.21 -36.62 4.86
N ALA A 669 -17.06 -37.56 5.28
CA ALA A 669 -18.47 -37.30 5.55
C ALA A 669 -18.64 -36.13 6.57
N PRO A 670 -19.73 -35.33 6.49
CA PRO A 670 -19.95 -34.23 7.43
C PRO A 670 -19.98 -34.75 8.87
N ILE A 671 -18.99 -34.37 9.68
CA ILE A 671 -18.98 -34.69 11.10
C ILE A 671 -20.17 -33.96 11.73
N THR A 672 -21.12 -34.70 12.28
CA THR A 672 -22.26 -34.16 13.00
C THR A 672 -21.77 -33.26 14.13
N ALA A 673 -22.35 -32.05 14.22
CA ALA A 673 -21.91 -31.04 15.18
C ALA A 673 -21.91 -31.61 16.60
N THR A 674 -20.81 -31.38 17.34
CA THR A 674 -20.68 -31.94 18.68
C THR A 674 -21.74 -31.34 19.62
N PRO A 675 -22.14 -32.04 20.71
CA PRO A 675 -23.13 -31.52 21.65
C PRO A 675 -22.80 -30.11 22.19
N ASP A 676 -21.51 -29.80 22.39
CA ASP A 676 -21.03 -28.48 22.79
C ASP A 676 -21.24 -27.39 21.72
N GLN A 677 -21.11 -27.73 20.43
CA GLN A 677 -21.39 -26.79 19.34
C GLN A 677 -22.88 -26.47 19.27
N ALA A 678 -23.74 -27.49 19.37
CA ALA A 678 -25.19 -27.32 19.43
C ALA A 678 -25.67 -26.56 20.69
N ALA A 679 -24.96 -26.71 21.82
CA ALA A 679 -25.23 -25.93 23.04
C ALA A 679 -24.89 -24.44 22.86
N ARG A 680 -23.75 -24.12 22.22
CA ARG A 680 -23.34 -22.73 21.95
C ARG A 680 -24.28 -22.00 20.98
N GLU A 681 -24.82 -22.69 19.98
CA GLU A 681 -25.85 -22.14 19.09
C GLU A 681 -27.15 -21.79 19.84
N LYS A 682 -27.57 -22.64 20.79
CA LYS A 682 -28.72 -22.37 21.66
C LYS A 682 -28.52 -21.15 22.58
N THR A 683 -27.31 -20.72 22.87
CA THR A 683 -27.06 -19.49 23.66
C THR A 683 -27.08 -18.17 22.87
N LEU A 684 -27.32 -18.20 21.55
CA LEU A 684 -27.36 -16.97 20.73
C LEU A 684 -28.71 -16.23 20.78
N PRO A 685 -28.73 -14.87 20.74
CA PRO A 685 -29.96 -14.07 20.72
C PRO A 685 -30.86 -14.34 19.50
N ALA A 686 -32.17 -14.15 19.66
CA ALA A 686 -33.19 -14.49 18.66
C ALA A 686 -32.94 -13.89 17.26
N ALA A 687 -32.59 -12.61 17.16
CA ALA A 687 -32.27 -11.95 15.88
C ALA A 687 -31.08 -12.59 15.13
N ARG A 688 -30.17 -13.28 15.84
CA ARG A 688 -29.07 -14.04 15.23
C ARG A 688 -29.53 -15.43 14.78
N ARG A 689 -30.51 -16.03 15.46
CA ARG A 689 -31.15 -17.30 15.06
C ARG A 689 -31.95 -17.14 13.76
N GLU A 690 -32.67 -16.03 13.61
CA GLU A 690 -33.36 -15.69 12.36
C GLU A 690 -32.39 -15.50 11.19
N GLN A 691 -31.22 -14.89 11.41
CA GLN A 691 -30.18 -14.83 10.36
C GLN A 691 -29.60 -16.20 9.97
N THR A 692 -29.47 -17.14 10.92
CA THR A 692 -29.07 -18.52 10.59
C THR A 692 -30.19 -19.35 9.96
N GLN A 693 -31.46 -19.05 10.22
CA GLN A 693 -32.61 -19.79 9.67
C GLN A 693 -33.15 -19.20 8.36
N ALA A 694 -32.96 -17.90 8.09
CA ALA A 694 -33.22 -17.26 6.81
C ALA A 694 -32.17 -17.61 5.72
N GLY A 695 -31.10 -18.31 6.11
CA GLY A 695 -30.24 -19.05 5.19
C GLY A 695 -30.99 -20.24 4.58
N GLY A 696 -31.94 -19.96 3.68
CA GLY A 696 -32.78 -20.97 3.03
C GLY A 696 -31.95 -22.13 2.50
N THR A 697 -32.43 -23.35 2.82
CA THR A 697 -31.84 -24.68 2.58
C THR A 697 -30.55 -24.66 1.75
N VAL A 698 -29.43 -24.87 2.44
CA VAL A 698 -28.13 -25.09 1.78
C VAL A 698 -28.28 -26.26 0.81
N GLY A 699 -28.29 -25.97 -0.49
CA GLY A 699 -28.30 -27.00 -1.53
C GLY A 699 -27.14 -27.95 -1.29
N ASN A 700 -27.48 -29.25 -1.19
CA ASN A 700 -26.66 -30.39 -0.72
C ASN A 700 -25.22 -30.00 -0.27
N PRO A 701 -24.84 -30.13 1.02
CA PRO A 701 -23.51 -29.77 1.53
C PRO A 701 -22.30 -30.27 0.73
N GLU A 702 -22.42 -31.41 0.03
CA GLU A 702 -21.38 -31.93 -0.88
C GLU A 702 -21.14 -31.01 -2.10
N VAL A 703 -22.19 -30.40 -2.63
CA VAL A 703 -22.19 -29.47 -3.77
C VAL A 703 -21.44 -28.19 -3.41
N ALA A 704 -21.67 -27.66 -2.20
CA ALA A 704 -20.91 -26.54 -1.66
C ALA A 704 -19.42 -26.89 -1.44
N ARG A 705 -19.12 -28.11 -0.95
CA ARG A 705 -17.75 -28.62 -0.80
C ARG A 705 -17.02 -28.68 -2.15
N ILE A 706 -17.66 -29.17 -3.22
CA ILE A 706 -17.11 -29.20 -4.57
C ILE A 706 -16.81 -27.79 -5.07
N ALA A 707 -17.78 -26.87 -4.98
CA ALA A 707 -17.61 -25.49 -5.44
C ALA A 707 -16.44 -24.77 -4.73
N ALA A 708 -16.29 -24.97 -3.40
CA ALA A 708 -15.16 -24.43 -2.64
C ALA A 708 -13.81 -24.96 -3.14
N LEU A 709 -13.70 -26.28 -3.37
CA LEU A 709 -12.47 -26.92 -3.83
C LEU A 709 -12.06 -26.47 -5.23
N VAL A 710 -13.02 -26.17 -6.12
CA VAL A 710 -12.75 -25.73 -7.49
C VAL A 710 -12.35 -24.24 -7.55
N ILE A 711 -13.01 -23.34 -6.81
CA ILE A 711 -12.63 -21.91 -6.76
C ILE A 711 -11.34 -21.71 -5.98
N GLY A 712 -11.21 -22.42 -4.87
CA GLY A 712 -9.97 -22.51 -4.12
C GLY A 712 -8.91 -23.37 -4.80
N SER A 713 -9.10 -23.84 -6.05
CA SER A 713 -8.05 -24.61 -6.74
C SER A 713 -6.94 -23.69 -7.26
N PRO A 714 -5.70 -24.19 -7.36
CA PRO A 714 -4.61 -23.48 -8.03
C PRO A 714 -4.97 -23.11 -9.48
N GLU A 715 -5.67 -23.97 -10.22
CA GLU A 715 -6.09 -23.76 -11.61
C GLU A 715 -6.91 -22.47 -11.83
N PHE A 716 -7.59 -22.00 -10.77
CA PHE A 716 -8.30 -20.72 -10.76
C PHE A 716 -7.39 -19.51 -10.42
N GLN A 717 -6.13 -19.74 -10.01
CA GLN A 717 -5.24 -18.81 -9.25
C GLN A 717 -3.73 -18.70 -9.65
N ARG A 718 -3.08 -19.54 -10.50
CA ARG A 718 -1.58 -19.81 -10.72
C ARG A 718 -0.65 -18.72 -11.36
N PRO A 719 0.75 -18.75 -11.29
CA PRO A 719 1.70 -19.93 -11.21
C PRO A 719 3.17 -19.81 -10.54
N GLN A 720 4.03 -20.90 -10.62
CA GLN A 720 5.56 -21.20 -10.49
C GLN A 720 6.60 -21.19 -9.24
N GLY A 721 6.81 -22.23 -8.37
CA GLY A 721 7.77 -22.25 -7.18
C GLY A 721 7.68 -23.43 -6.13
N VAL A 722 8.70 -23.74 -5.28
CA VAL A 722 8.94 -25.09 -4.63
C VAL A 722 9.13 -25.11 -3.08
N SER A 723 8.83 -26.24 -2.40
CA SER A 723 8.99 -26.48 -0.92
C SER A 723 9.48 -27.91 -0.52
N VAL A 724 9.92 -28.14 0.75
CA VAL A 724 9.63 -29.22 1.77
C VAL A 724 10.61 -29.11 2.98
N ALA A 725 10.16 -29.38 4.21
CA ALA A 725 10.92 -29.36 5.49
C ALA A 725 11.52 -30.75 5.90
N PRO A 726 12.04 -31.01 7.13
CA PRO A 726 12.41 -30.16 8.30
C PRO A 726 13.83 -30.53 8.85
N THR A 727 14.42 -30.08 9.97
CA THR A 727 14.17 -29.07 11.04
C THR A 727 15.55 -28.69 11.67
N GLY A 728 15.61 -27.71 12.59
CA GLY A 728 16.77 -27.47 13.46
C GLY A 728 16.76 -26.12 14.20
N ARG A 729 17.49 -25.99 15.32
CA ARG A 729 17.66 -24.72 16.08
C ARG A 729 18.64 -23.81 15.33
N ARG A 730 18.28 -22.54 15.10
CA ARG A 730 19.04 -21.58 14.28
C ARG A 730 19.41 -20.31 15.04
N LYS A 731 20.35 -19.54 14.48
CA LYS A 731 20.49 -18.11 14.76
C LYS A 731 19.34 -17.37 14.06
N THR A 732 18.71 -16.42 14.75
CA THR A 732 17.56 -15.66 14.27
C THR A 732 17.90 -14.17 14.19
N LEU A 733 17.65 -13.53 13.05
CA LEU A 733 17.62 -12.07 12.91
C LEU A 733 16.17 -11.58 12.96
N ILE A 734 15.89 -10.58 13.77
CA ILE A 734 14.61 -9.85 13.82
C ILE A 734 14.85 -8.45 13.28
N ALA A 735 14.44 -8.20 12.04
CA ALA A 735 14.50 -6.89 11.40
C ALA A 735 13.25 -6.08 11.77
N VAL A 736 13.45 -4.86 12.28
CA VAL A 736 12.39 -3.93 12.68
C VAL A 736 12.51 -2.64 11.90
N PHE A 737 11.54 -2.32 11.04
CA PHE A 737 11.52 -1.09 10.26
C PHE A 737 10.67 -0.01 10.96
N GLN A 738 11.29 1.09 11.37
CA GLN A 738 10.63 2.30 11.86
C GLN A 738 10.25 3.17 10.66
N ARG A 739 9.07 2.93 10.06
CA ARG A 739 8.64 3.59 8.82
C ARG A 739 8.19 5.03 9.08
N GLY A 740 8.69 5.96 8.28
CA GLY A 740 8.44 7.39 8.47
C GLY A 740 9.64 8.15 9.04
N ALA A 741 10.86 7.64 8.93
CA ALA A 741 12.11 8.34 9.29
C ALA A 741 12.11 8.88 10.73
N VAL A 742 12.38 8.01 11.72
CA VAL A 742 12.44 8.41 13.15
C VAL A 742 13.47 9.51 13.39
N ASP A 743 13.20 10.43 14.31
CA ASP A 743 14.18 11.41 14.74
C ASP A 743 15.31 10.76 15.55
N GLY A 744 16.42 10.43 14.88
CA GLY A 744 17.60 9.85 15.50
C GLY A 744 18.25 10.71 16.58
N LEU A 745 18.12 12.05 16.51
CA LEU A 745 18.71 13.00 17.46
C LEU A 745 17.87 13.16 18.73
N ASN A 746 16.55 12.97 18.65
CA ASN A 746 15.69 12.88 19.82
C ASN A 746 15.58 11.44 20.35
N MET A 747 15.83 10.42 19.52
CA MET A 747 15.89 9.01 19.92
C MET A 747 17.19 8.69 20.70
N VAL A 748 18.34 9.12 20.18
CA VAL A 748 19.66 9.00 20.81
C VAL A 748 20.23 10.40 20.95
N VAL A 749 20.05 10.99 22.14
CA VAL A 749 20.26 12.41 22.36
C VAL A 749 21.73 12.72 22.60
N PRO A 750 22.38 13.55 21.76
CA PRO A 750 23.74 14.03 22.00
C PRO A 750 23.70 15.18 23.03
N HIS A 751 23.37 14.87 24.30
CA HIS A 751 23.21 15.89 25.35
C HIS A 751 24.50 16.65 25.67
N GLY A 752 25.67 16.09 25.33
CA GLY A 752 26.96 16.79 25.35
C GLY A 752 27.19 17.78 24.20
N GLU A 753 26.35 17.78 23.16
CA GLU A 753 26.44 18.71 22.02
C GLU A 753 25.58 19.95 22.28
N ARG A 754 26.23 21.10 22.55
CA ARG A 754 25.52 22.35 22.82
C ARG A 754 24.63 22.79 21.65
N ASN A 755 25.06 22.55 20.42
CA ASN A 755 24.30 22.96 19.23
C ASN A 755 22.95 22.24 19.12
N TYR A 756 22.80 21.02 19.67
CA TYR A 756 21.51 20.31 19.68
C TYR A 756 20.41 21.15 20.36
N TYR A 757 20.71 21.75 21.51
CA TYR A 757 19.78 22.61 22.26
C TYR A 757 19.48 23.93 21.55
N GLU A 758 20.49 24.55 20.93
CA GLU A 758 20.33 25.81 20.20
C GLU A 758 19.55 25.64 18.88
N LEU A 759 19.65 24.47 18.25
CA LEU A 759 18.95 24.13 17.00
C LEU A 759 17.53 23.59 17.25
N ARG A 760 17.21 23.16 18.48
CA ARG A 760 15.92 22.53 18.86
C ARG A 760 15.27 23.14 20.13
N PRO A 761 15.09 24.48 20.22
CA PRO A 761 14.66 25.15 21.45
C PRO A 761 13.28 24.79 22.02
N GLN A 762 12.45 24.00 21.32
CA GLN A 762 11.12 23.53 21.77
C GLN A 762 10.99 22.01 21.84
N ILE A 763 11.87 21.26 21.17
CA ILE A 763 11.79 19.78 21.06
C ILE A 763 13.04 19.07 21.57
N ALA A 764 14.05 19.80 22.05
CA ALA A 764 15.20 19.19 22.71
C ALA A 764 14.77 18.47 24.00
N VAL A 765 15.33 17.30 24.24
CA VAL A 765 15.16 16.56 25.49
C VAL A 765 16.11 17.15 26.53
N GLU A 766 15.59 17.49 27.71
CA GLU A 766 16.34 18.19 28.77
C GLU A 766 17.62 17.43 29.19
N GLN A 767 18.70 18.16 29.46
CA GLN A 767 19.99 17.57 29.86
C GLN A 767 19.82 16.66 31.10
N PRO A 768 20.63 15.59 31.25
CA PRO A 768 20.52 14.66 32.36
C PRO A 768 20.60 15.37 33.72
N ASP A 769 19.52 15.29 34.49
CA ASP A 769 19.46 15.81 35.85
C ASP A 769 19.60 14.67 36.88
N LYS A 770 19.73 14.99 38.16
CA LYS A 770 19.95 13.99 39.22
C LYS A 770 18.67 13.39 39.81
N ALA A 771 17.47 13.85 39.41
CA ALA A 771 16.22 13.50 40.09
C ALA A 771 14.96 13.39 39.19
N GLY A 772 15.01 13.85 37.94
CA GLY A 772 13.86 13.93 37.03
C GLY A 772 13.64 12.66 36.20
N GLN A 773 12.37 12.37 35.91
CA GLN A 773 11.97 11.26 35.03
C GLN A 773 11.81 11.68 33.56
N GLU A 774 12.07 12.96 33.24
CA GLU A 774 11.81 13.56 31.92
C GLU A 774 13.07 14.12 31.26
N SER A 775 14.24 13.97 31.89
CA SER A 775 15.54 14.31 31.30
C SER A 775 16.11 13.15 30.48
N VAL A 776 17.16 13.43 29.71
CA VAL A 776 17.92 12.43 28.95
C VAL A 776 18.50 11.37 29.89
N ILE A 777 18.28 10.09 29.57
CA ILE A 777 18.90 8.98 30.28
C ILE A 777 20.35 8.86 29.80
N ASN A 778 21.29 9.43 30.55
CA ASN A 778 22.71 9.42 30.21
C ASN A 778 23.25 7.98 30.02
N LEU A 779 24.02 7.77 28.96
CA LEU A 779 24.63 6.48 28.60
C LEU A 779 26.15 6.46 28.80
N ASP A 780 26.86 7.45 28.26
CA ASP A 780 28.33 7.50 28.22
C ASP A 780 28.93 8.88 28.57
N GLY A 781 28.10 9.84 28.99
CA GLY A 781 28.51 11.21 29.29
C GLY A 781 28.40 12.20 28.13
N PHE A 782 28.17 11.74 26.90
CA PHE A 782 27.92 12.59 25.73
C PHE A 782 26.59 12.27 25.04
N PHE A 783 26.29 10.98 24.87
CA PHE A 783 25.01 10.48 24.38
C PHE A 783 24.14 9.99 25.53
N GLY A 784 22.83 9.96 25.27
CA GLY A 784 21.82 9.42 26.16
C GLY A 784 20.61 8.90 25.38
N LEU A 785 19.72 8.18 26.05
CA LEU A 785 18.43 7.79 25.49
C LEU A 785 17.38 8.85 25.81
N HIS A 786 16.39 8.99 24.92
CA HIS A 786 15.11 9.62 25.26
C HIS A 786 14.51 9.00 26.54
N PRO A 787 13.89 9.75 27.47
CA PRO A 787 13.31 9.18 28.69
C PRO A 787 12.28 8.07 28.41
N SER A 788 11.48 8.21 27.36
CA SER A 788 10.53 7.18 26.91
C SER A 788 11.17 5.88 26.39
N LEU A 789 12.49 5.83 26.21
CA LEU A 789 13.26 4.62 25.93
C LEU A 789 13.80 3.97 27.22
N ALA A 790 13.31 4.30 28.41
CA ALA A 790 13.80 3.76 29.68
C ALA A 790 13.90 2.21 29.73
N ALA A 791 13.04 1.50 29.00
CA ALA A 791 13.10 0.04 28.87
C ALA A 791 14.39 -0.49 28.19
N PHE A 792 15.15 0.36 27.48
CA PHE A 792 16.43 0.03 26.89
C PHE A 792 17.63 0.23 27.85
N LYS A 793 17.47 0.96 28.95
CA LYS A 793 18.56 1.20 29.91
C LYS A 793 19.10 -0.11 30.54
N PRO A 794 18.27 -1.08 30.97
CA PRO A 794 18.78 -2.39 31.41
C PRO A 794 19.54 -3.14 30.31
N LEU A 795 19.08 -3.07 29.05
CA LEU A 795 19.74 -3.72 27.91
C LEU A 795 21.12 -3.12 27.62
N TRP A 796 21.28 -1.81 27.83
CA TRP A 796 22.57 -1.13 27.76
C TRP A 796 23.50 -1.57 28.89
N ASP A 797 23.01 -1.58 30.12
CA ASP A 797 23.80 -1.95 31.32
C ASP A 797 24.24 -3.43 31.28
N GLU A 798 23.39 -4.32 30.78
CA GLU A 798 23.70 -5.73 30.47
C GLU A 798 24.61 -5.92 29.24
N ARG A 799 24.99 -4.83 28.56
CA ARG A 799 25.78 -4.81 27.31
C ARG A 799 25.15 -5.59 26.14
N ARG A 800 23.83 -5.70 26.12
CA ARG A 800 23.05 -6.33 25.03
C ARG A 800 22.58 -5.37 23.96
N LEU A 801 22.54 -4.07 24.26
CA LEU A 801 22.20 -2.99 23.33
C LEU A 801 23.46 -2.28 22.83
N ALA A 802 23.69 -2.31 21.53
CA ALA A 802 24.59 -1.42 20.81
C ALA A 802 23.79 -0.37 20.05
N ILE A 803 24.33 0.84 19.98
CA ILE A 803 23.75 1.95 19.21
C ILE A 803 24.72 2.30 18.08
N VAL A 804 24.24 2.55 16.87
CA VAL A 804 25.04 3.12 15.78
C VAL A 804 24.46 4.49 15.44
N HIS A 805 25.26 5.55 15.53
CA HIS A 805 24.83 6.92 15.23
C HIS A 805 25.42 7.41 13.90
N ALA A 806 24.77 8.41 13.29
CA ALA A 806 25.18 9.00 12.01
C ALA A 806 25.24 7.93 10.88
N VAL A 807 24.24 7.03 10.92
CA VAL A 807 24.08 5.88 10.03
C VAL A 807 22.86 6.03 9.14
N GLY A 808 22.93 5.57 7.90
CA GLY A 808 21.86 5.77 6.92
C GLY A 808 22.28 5.38 5.51
N SER A 809 21.42 5.68 4.53
CA SER A 809 21.69 5.47 3.11
C SER A 809 22.74 6.47 2.59
N PRO A 810 23.71 6.05 1.76
CA PRO A 810 24.59 6.96 1.03
C PRO A 810 23.91 7.64 -0.17
N ASP A 811 22.71 7.17 -0.57
CA ASP A 811 21.85 7.89 -1.51
C ASP A 811 21.13 9.04 -0.78
N ASN A 812 21.01 10.19 -1.44
CA ASN A 812 20.48 11.42 -0.84
C ASN A 812 18.97 11.61 -1.03
N THR A 813 18.23 10.60 -1.50
CA THR A 813 16.78 10.66 -1.62
C THR A 813 16.10 10.88 -0.27
N ARG A 814 15.11 11.76 -0.29
CA ARG A 814 14.23 12.08 0.86
C ARG A 814 12.79 11.64 0.59
N SER A 815 12.59 10.82 -0.45
CA SER A 815 11.38 10.06 -0.70
C SER A 815 11.35 8.85 0.23
N HIS A 816 10.34 8.74 1.10
CA HIS A 816 10.12 7.55 1.93
C HIS A 816 10.04 6.25 1.11
N PHE A 817 9.51 6.27 -0.12
CA PHE A 817 9.38 5.06 -0.96
C PHE A 817 10.76 4.64 -1.43
N ASP A 818 11.49 5.55 -2.09
CA ASP A 818 12.83 5.25 -2.59
C ASP A 818 13.78 4.87 -1.45
N ALA A 819 13.75 5.59 -0.32
CA ALA A 819 14.64 5.31 0.80
C ALA A 819 14.25 4.03 1.57
N GLN A 820 12.95 3.70 1.70
CA GLN A 820 12.53 2.41 2.25
C GLN A 820 12.93 1.29 1.29
N ASP A 821 12.61 1.40 0.00
CA ASP A 821 13.00 0.41 -1.02
C ASP A 821 14.51 0.21 -1.06
N TYR A 822 15.32 1.27 -1.03
CA TYR A 822 16.79 1.19 -1.01
C TYR A 822 17.35 0.58 0.28
N MET A 823 16.71 0.77 1.43
CA MET A 823 17.08 0.13 2.69
C MET A 823 16.71 -1.36 2.69
N GLU A 824 15.53 -1.70 2.17
CA GLU A 824 14.98 -3.06 2.11
C GLU A 824 15.57 -3.91 0.98
N SER A 825 15.89 -3.31 -0.17
CA SER A 825 16.69 -3.91 -1.24
C SER A 825 18.18 -3.87 -0.92
N ALA A 826 18.62 -3.00 0.00
CA ALA A 826 20.02 -2.67 0.28
C ALA A 826 20.85 -2.29 -0.96
N THR A 827 20.21 -1.69 -1.97
CA THR A 827 20.83 -1.20 -3.23
C THR A 827 20.48 0.27 -3.48
N PRO A 828 21.10 1.21 -2.73
CA PRO A 828 20.87 2.64 -2.85
C PRO A 828 21.03 3.16 -4.29
N GLY A 829 20.04 3.93 -4.76
CA GLY A 829 20.01 4.49 -6.11
C GLY A 829 19.53 3.53 -7.21
N VAL A 830 19.18 2.27 -6.90
CA VAL A 830 18.91 1.22 -7.93
C VAL A 830 17.50 0.63 -7.80
N LYS A 831 16.48 1.41 -8.21
CA LYS A 831 15.05 1.01 -8.19
C LYS A 831 14.75 -0.28 -8.97
N SER A 832 15.57 -0.64 -9.96
CA SER A 832 15.40 -1.84 -10.79
C SER A 832 15.75 -3.17 -10.08
N THR A 833 16.34 -3.11 -8.89
CA THR A 833 16.61 -4.30 -8.04
C THR A 833 15.28 -4.95 -7.64
N GLN A 834 15.00 -6.18 -8.08
CA GLN A 834 13.68 -6.81 -7.91
C GLN A 834 13.45 -7.49 -6.55
N ASP A 835 14.50 -7.87 -5.81
CA ASP A 835 14.41 -8.62 -4.55
C ASP A 835 15.04 -7.88 -3.35
N GLY A 836 14.67 -8.33 -2.16
CA GLY A 836 15.13 -7.79 -0.89
C GLY A 836 16.43 -8.42 -0.38
N TRP A 837 17.17 -7.72 0.46
CA TRP A 837 18.47 -8.21 0.95
C TRP A 837 18.33 -9.43 1.87
N LEU A 838 17.27 -9.52 2.69
CA LEU A 838 17.01 -10.70 3.51
C LEU A 838 16.64 -11.90 2.63
N ASN A 839 15.87 -11.69 1.55
CA ASN A 839 15.58 -12.76 0.60
C ASN A 839 16.85 -13.23 -0.13
N ARG A 840 17.71 -12.32 -0.61
CA ARG A 840 19.00 -12.70 -1.21
C ARG A 840 19.94 -13.42 -0.24
N TYR A 841 19.93 -13.07 1.04
CA TYR A 841 20.61 -13.85 2.08
C TYR A 841 20.06 -15.29 2.17
N LEU A 842 18.73 -15.46 2.20
CA LEU A 842 18.10 -16.79 2.23
C LEU A 842 18.38 -17.60 0.95
N GLN A 843 18.48 -16.94 -0.21
CA GLN A 843 18.87 -17.52 -1.49
C GLN A 843 20.36 -17.93 -1.53
N SER A 844 21.28 -17.15 -0.93
CA SER A 844 22.71 -17.48 -0.88
C SER A 844 23.02 -18.64 0.07
N ARG A 845 22.09 -18.93 1.00
CA ARG A 845 22.12 -20.09 1.88
C ARG A 845 20.85 -20.93 1.72
N PRO A 846 20.68 -21.66 0.60
CA PRO A 846 19.56 -22.56 0.41
C PRO A 846 19.66 -23.68 1.44
N ASP A 847 18.55 -23.97 2.12
CA ASP A 847 18.50 -24.99 3.15
C ASP A 847 17.36 -25.98 2.85
N PRO A 848 17.66 -27.19 2.36
CA PRO A 848 16.66 -28.22 2.05
C PRO A 848 15.91 -28.77 3.28
N LYS A 849 16.20 -28.29 4.49
CA LYS A 849 15.56 -28.63 5.77
C LYS A 849 14.84 -27.44 6.39
N ALA A 850 14.72 -26.33 5.65
CA ALA A 850 13.94 -25.17 6.05
C ALA A 850 12.47 -25.55 6.31
N THR A 851 11.91 -25.07 7.41
CA THR A 851 10.45 -25.05 7.56
C THR A 851 9.88 -23.84 6.82
N PRO A 852 8.56 -23.80 6.55
CA PRO A 852 7.89 -22.59 6.07
C PRO A 852 8.21 -21.37 6.96
N PHE A 853 8.34 -21.58 8.27
CA PHE A 853 8.69 -20.53 9.24
C PHE A 853 10.17 -20.13 9.27
N ARG A 854 11.03 -20.56 8.33
CA ARG A 854 12.42 -20.08 8.25
C ARG A 854 12.48 -18.56 8.13
N ALA A 855 11.57 -17.98 7.34
CA ALA A 855 11.46 -16.55 7.15
C ALA A 855 10.01 -16.09 7.29
N ILE A 856 9.74 -15.13 8.17
CA ILE A 856 8.40 -14.59 8.42
C ILE A 856 8.39 -13.07 8.39
N SER A 857 7.24 -12.49 8.10
CA SER A 857 6.92 -11.09 8.33
C SER A 857 5.62 -10.95 9.11
N MET A 858 5.67 -10.20 10.21
CA MET A 858 4.49 -9.86 11.02
C MET A 858 3.74 -8.66 10.44
N THR A 859 3.44 -8.71 9.14
CA THR A 859 2.83 -7.65 8.31
C THR A 859 1.70 -8.21 7.46
N GLN A 860 0.90 -7.36 6.80
CA GLN A 860 -0.18 -7.83 5.91
C GLN A 860 0.35 -8.44 4.62
N ASN A 861 1.22 -7.69 3.94
CA ASN A 861 1.87 -8.09 2.69
C ASN A 861 3.37 -8.33 2.96
N LEU A 862 4.02 -9.11 2.10
CA LEU A 862 5.44 -9.42 2.27
C LEU A 862 6.29 -8.15 2.01
N PRO A 863 7.11 -7.71 2.99
CA PRO A 863 7.88 -6.48 2.90
C PRO A 863 8.99 -6.62 1.87
N ARG A 864 9.46 -5.50 1.31
CA ARG A 864 10.44 -5.52 0.21
C ARG A 864 11.68 -6.33 0.57
N SER A 865 12.13 -6.29 1.82
CA SER A 865 13.27 -7.02 2.37
C SER A 865 13.19 -8.54 2.16
N LEU A 866 11.97 -9.09 2.18
CA LEU A 866 11.69 -10.52 2.07
C LEU A 866 11.12 -10.94 0.70
N GLN A 867 10.87 -10.02 -0.23
CA GLN A 867 10.48 -10.36 -1.60
C GLN A 867 11.64 -10.98 -2.37
N GLY A 868 11.39 -12.02 -3.18
CA GLY A 868 12.38 -12.73 -3.98
C GLY A 868 12.12 -14.24 -4.01
N LYS A 869 13.11 -15.02 -4.46
CA LYS A 869 12.95 -16.46 -4.77
C LYS A 869 12.96 -17.39 -3.56
N ALA A 870 13.45 -16.96 -2.41
CA ALA A 870 13.38 -17.76 -1.18
C ALA A 870 11.98 -17.65 -0.56
N GLY A 871 11.42 -18.77 -0.11
CA GLY A 871 10.11 -18.80 0.56
C GLY A 871 10.10 -18.01 1.88
N ALA A 872 9.05 -17.21 2.08
CA ALA A 872 8.80 -16.44 3.29
C ALA A 872 7.28 -16.26 3.52
N LEU A 873 6.86 -16.26 4.79
CA LEU A 873 5.45 -16.14 5.18
C LEU A 873 5.11 -14.70 5.59
N ALA A 874 3.96 -14.16 5.16
CA ALA A 874 3.42 -12.91 5.70
C ALA A 874 2.14 -13.20 6.50
N MET A 875 2.03 -12.70 7.73
CA MET A 875 0.86 -12.85 8.58
C MET A 875 0.81 -11.78 9.69
N GLN A 876 -0.36 -11.23 10.00
CA GLN A 876 -0.50 -10.29 11.12
C GLN A 876 -0.72 -10.98 12.48
N ASN A 877 -1.37 -12.15 12.49
CA ASN A 877 -1.74 -12.88 13.70
C ASN A 877 -1.72 -14.41 13.46
N LEU A 878 -0.97 -15.13 14.31
CA LEU A 878 -0.84 -16.60 14.30
C LEU A 878 -2.17 -17.31 14.59
N ASN A 879 -3.07 -16.69 15.36
CA ASN A 879 -4.36 -17.29 15.70
C ASN A 879 -5.34 -17.30 14.51
N ASP A 880 -5.16 -16.38 13.56
CA ASP A 880 -6.00 -16.29 12.37
C ASP A 880 -5.48 -17.18 11.22
N PHE A 881 -4.29 -17.78 11.37
CA PHE A 881 -3.67 -18.67 10.39
C PHE A 881 -4.27 -20.08 10.42
N GLN A 882 -5.58 -20.16 10.15
CA GLN A 882 -6.35 -21.41 10.05
C GLN A 882 -7.46 -21.32 8.98
N LEU A 883 -7.98 -22.48 8.57
CA LEU A 883 -9.17 -22.55 7.69
C LEU A 883 -10.46 -22.33 8.49
N HIS A 884 -11.36 -21.51 7.97
CA HIS A 884 -12.61 -21.09 8.61
C HIS A 884 -13.85 -21.71 7.94
N GLY A 885 -13.81 -23.02 7.70
CA GLY A 885 -14.86 -23.80 7.01
C GLY A 885 -16.13 -24.04 7.82
N GLY A 886 -16.17 -23.73 9.12
CA GLY A 886 -17.27 -24.13 10.01
C GLY A 886 -17.30 -25.66 10.18
N ALA A 887 -18.48 -26.28 10.13
CA ALA A 887 -18.64 -27.74 10.19
C ALA A 887 -17.84 -28.51 9.11
N TYR A 888 -17.50 -27.85 7.99
CA TYR A 888 -16.81 -28.46 6.85
C TYR A 888 -15.28 -28.37 6.94
N THR A 889 -14.71 -27.69 7.95
CA THR A 889 -13.27 -27.35 8.00
C THR A 889 -12.35 -28.58 7.86
N ALA A 890 -12.67 -29.67 8.55
CA ALA A 890 -11.86 -30.89 8.51
C ALA A 890 -11.89 -31.58 7.13
N SER A 891 -13.06 -31.68 6.50
CA SER A 891 -13.23 -32.37 5.22
C SER A 891 -12.86 -31.53 3.99
N VAL A 892 -12.70 -30.21 4.11
CA VAL A 892 -12.12 -29.37 3.05
C VAL A 892 -10.60 -29.25 3.14
N GLN A 893 -10.00 -29.31 4.34
CA GLN A 893 -8.55 -29.13 4.50
C GLN A 893 -7.77 -30.17 3.69
N GLY A 894 -8.02 -31.47 3.93
CA GLY A 894 -7.30 -32.54 3.21
C GLY A 894 -7.57 -32.52 1.70
N GLY A 895 -8.71 -31.97 1.28
CA GLY A 895 -9.05 -31.73 -0.13
C GLY A 895 -8.17 -30.66 -0.76
N PHE A 896 -8.08 -29.47 -0.15
CA PHE A 896 -7.18 -28.42 -0.62
C PHE A 896 -5.70 -28.87 -0.57
N GLU A 897 -5.26 -29.47 0.54
CA GLU A 897 -3.90 -29.99 0.68
C GLU A 897 -3.54 -30.95 -0.46
N SER A 898 -4.41 -31.93 -0.75
CA SER A 898 -4.22 -32.87 -1.88
C SER A 898 -4.13 -32.18 -3.24
N ILE A 899 -4.97 -31.16 -3.50
CA ILE A 899 -5.00 -30.42 -4.78
C ILE A 899 -3.71 -29.59 -4.95
N TYR A 900 -3.25 -28.93 -3.88
CA TYR A 900 -2.06 -28.08 -3.92
C TYR A 900 -0.78 -28.92 -3.98
N GLU A 901 -0.64 -29.99 -3.18
CA GLU A 901 0.55 -30.87 -3.22
C GLU A 901 0.75 -31.57 -4.58
N GLN A 902 -0.34 -31.95 -5.25
CA GLN A 902 -0.27 -32.71 -6.50
C GLN A 902 -0.26 -31.83 -7.77
N SER A 903 -0.37 -30.50 -7.61
CA SER A 903 -0.23 -29.56 -8.71
C SER A 903 1.16 -29.64 -9.38
N VAL A 904 1.20 -29.53 -10.70
CA VAL A 904 2.41 -29.78 -11.50
C VAL A 904 3.29 -28.53 -11.49
N ASN A 905 4.47 -28.59 -10.86
CA ASN A 905 5.57 -27.61 -10.95
C ASN A 905 5.21 -26.10 -10.77
N ASP A 906 4.37 -25.70 -9.80
CA ASP A 906 3.85 -24.31 -9.67
C ASP A 906 4.03 -23.64 -8.28
N VAL A 907 3.98 -22.28 -8.12
CA VAL A 907 4.25 -21.54 -6.84
C VAL A 907 3.27 -22.02 -5.82
N LEU A 908 2.01 -22.10 -6.24
CA LEU A 908 0.95 -22.61 -5.40
C LEU A 908 1.23 -24.06 -4.93
N ARG A 909 2.04 -24.88 -5.62
CA ARG A 909 2.52 -26.14 -5.04
C ARG A 909 3.42 -25.87 -3.82
N GLY A 910 4.46 -25.05 -3.98
CA GLY A 910 5.37 -24.64 -2.91
C GLY A 910 4.63 -23.96 -1.76
N THR A 911 4.07 -22.78 -2.03
CA THR A 911 3.30 -21.95 -1.10
C THR A 911 2.09 -22.67 -0.52
N GLY A 912 1.39 -23.51 -1.27
CA GLY A 912 0.26 -24.30 -0.76
C GLY A 912 0.70 -25.36 0.22
N LYS A 913 1.72 -26.16 -0.14
CA LYS A 913 2.33 -27.11 0.79
C LYS A 913 2.89 -26.40 2.02
N GLU A 914 3.58 -25.28 1.86
CA GLU A 914 4.06 -24.44 2.97
C GLU A 914 2.92 -23.92 3.86
N THR A 915 1.77 -23.59 3.27
CA THR A 915 0.57 -23.14 4.00
C THR A 915 -0.01 -24.28 4.84
N PHE A 916 -0.14 -25.50 4.29
CA PHE A 916 -0.67 -26.64 5.04
C PHE A 916 0.33 -27.18 6.07
N GLU A 917 1.62 -27.27 5.74
CA GLU A 917 2.69 -27.53 6.71
C GLU A 917 2.67 -26.50 7.85
N ALA A 918 2.45 -25.22 7.55
CA ALA A 918 2.34 -24.16 8.55
C ALA A 918 1.09 -24.28 9.43
N ILE A 919 -0.10 -24.56 8.86
CA ILE A 919 -1.34 -24.79 9.60
C ILE A 919 -1.18 -25.97 10.57
N ASP A 920 -0.69 -27.10 10.08
CA ASP A 920 -0.56 -28.32 10.89
C ASP A 920 0.55 -28.21 11.94
N PHE A 921 1.60 -27.44 11.65
CA PHE A 921 2.61 -27.10 12.64
C PHE A 921 2.05 -26.18 13.73
N LEU A 922 1.29 -25.13 13.37
CA LEU A 922 0.67 -24.24 14.36
C LEU A 922 -0.37 -24.97 15.21
N LYS A 923 -1.18 -25.86 14.65
CA LYS A 923 -2.08 -26.72 15.44
C LYS A 923 -1.34 -27.52 16.52
N LYS A 924 -0.15 -28.05 16.21
CA LYS A 924 0.69 -28.80 17.16
C LYS A 924 1.30 -27.91 18.25
N VAL A 925 1.65 -26.66 17.92
CA VAL A 925 2.22 -25.69 18.86
C VAL A 925 1.14 -24.97 19.70
N ASN A 926 -0.11 -24.96 19.22
CA ASN A 926 -1.28 -24.32 19.83
C ASN A 926 -1.06 -22.85 20.26
N PRO A 927 -0.98 -21.90 19.30
CA PRO A 927 -0.67 -20.51 19.60
C PRO A 927 -1.54 -19.84 20.68
N SER A 928 -2.79 -20.27 20.78
CA SER A 928 -3.78 -19.69 21.71
C SER A 928 -3.45 -19.88 23.20
N GLN A 929 -2.54 -20.80 23.54
CA GLN A 929 -2.15 -21.10 24.92
C GLN A 929 -0.81 -20.49 25.35
N TYR A 930 -0.17 -19.70 24.48
CA TYR A 930 1.10 -19.07 24.79
C TYR A 930 1.00 -18.10 25.97
N LYS A 931 1.98 -18.17 26.86
CA LYS A 931 2.13 -17.27 28.01
C LYS A 931 3.57 -16.74 28.03
N PRO A 932 3.78 -15.42 28.03
CA PRO A 932 5.10 -14.84 28.23
C PRO A 932 5.72 -15.31 29.56
N GLU A 933 7.03 -15.57 29.53
CA GLU A 933 7.82 -16.06 30.68
C GLU A 933 8.69 -14.92 31.25
N ASN A 934 9.47 -15.22 32.30
CA ASN A 934 10.46 -14.31 32.91
C ASN A 934 9.89 -12.94 33.36
N GLY A 935 8.57 -12.82 33.53
CA GLY A 935 7.90 -11.57 33.89
C GLY A 935 7.66 -10.61 32.73
N ALA A 936 7.85 -11.03 31.47
CA ALA A 936 7.65 -10.21 30.29
C ALA A 936 6.21 -9.68 30.18
N ARG A 937 6.08 -8.40 29.78
CA ARG A 937 4.81 -7.71 29.58
C ARG A 937 4.85 -6.93 28.27
N TYR A 938 4.23 -7.46 27.24
CA TYR A 938 4.13 -6.78 25.95
C TYR A 938 3.16 -5.59 26.02
N PRO A 939 3.48 -4.45 25.38
CA PRO A 939 2.54 -3.36 25.23
C PRO A 939 1.37 -3.78 24.32
N GLY A 940 0.22 -3.13 24.48
CA GLY A 940 -0.90 -3.31 23.56
C GLY A 940 -0.60 -2.73 22.16
N GLY A 941 -1.36 -3.18 21.16
CA GLY A 941 -1.22 -2.74 19.77
C GLY A 941 -0.52 -3.77 18.87
N GLN A 942 -0.33 -3.41 17.59
CA GLN A 942 0.18 -4.33 16.57
C GLN A 942 1.65 -4.71 16.82
N PHE A 943 2.51 -3.74 17.11
CA PHE A 943 3.95 -3.99 17.32
C PHE A 943 4.23 -4.88 18.54
N GLY A 944 3.56 -4.63 19.67
CA GLY A 944 3.67 -5.48 20.86
C GLY A 944 3.18 -6.91 20.60
N SER A 945 2.04 -7.05 19.90
CA SER A 945 1.53 -8.34 19.44
C SER A 945 2.51 -9.05 18.49
N ALA A 946 3.17 -8.33 17.58
CA ALA A 946 4.17 -8.90 16.66
C ALA A 946 5.40 -9.41 17.42
N MET A 947 5.94 -8.62 18.34
CA MET A 947 7.07 -9.01 19.20
C MET A 947 6.76 -10.27 20.03
N MET A 948 5.56 -10.37 20.61
CA MET A 948 5.11 -11.55 21.36
C MET A 948 5.05 -12.80 20.48
N GLN A 949 4.51 -12.68 19.26
CA GLN A 949 4.36 -13.80 18.33
C GLN A 949 5.71 -14.26 17.75
N ILE A 950 6.66 -13.34 17.55
CA ILE A 950 8.04 -13.70 17.20
C ILE A 950 8.70 -14.46 18.36
N ALA A 951 8.56 -14.00 19.61
CA ALA A 951 9.07 -14.71 20.78
C ALA A 951 8.49 -16.14 20.89
N GLN A 952 7.19 -16.27 20.66
CA GLN A 952 6.46 -17.53 20.62
C GLN A 952 7.03 -18.51 19.58
N LEU A 953 7.27 -18.07 18.35
CA LEU A 953 7.86 -18.91 17.29
C LEU A 953 9.31 -19.31 17.60
N ILE A 954 10.12 -18.42 18.18
CA ILE A 954 11.48 -18.75 18.65
C ILE A 954 11.42 -19.79 19.78
N LYS A 955 10.45 -19.67 20.70
CA LYS A 955 10.29 -20.62 21.81
C LYS A 955 9.83 -22.00 21.36
N ALA A 956 8.87 -22.04 20.45
CA ALA A 956 8.36 -23.25 19.80
C ALA A 956 9.41 -23.96 18.91
N GLY A 957 10.56 -23.32 18.64
CA GLY A 957 11.66 -23.96 17.92
C GLY A 957 11.36 -24.21 16.45
N VAL A 958 10.52 -23.38 15.83
CA VAL A 958 9.94 -23.60 14.50
C VAL A 958 10.93 -23.62 13.32
N GLY A 959 12.23 -23.41 13.58
CA GLY A 959 13.27 -23.23 12.56
C GLY A 959 13.44 -21.80 12.07
N LEU A 960 12.94 -20.80 12.81
CA LEU A 960 12.98 -19.38 12.46
C LEU A 960 14.42 -18.82 12.38
N GLU A 961 14.77 -18.28 11.22
CA GLU A 961 16.08 -17.69 10.90
C GLU A 961 15.97 -16.19 10.64
N VAL A 962 14.86 -15.73 10.05
CA VAL A 962 14.58 -14.32 9.79
C VAL A 962 13.13 -13.99 10.17
N ALA A 963 12.94 -12.97 10.98
CA ALA A 963 11.65 -12.33 11.20
C ALA A 963 11.72 -10.85 10.80
N PHE A 964 10.67 -10.35 10.16
CA PHE A 964 10.47 -8.93 9.89
C PHE A 964 9.22 -8.42 10.62
N THR A 965 9.25 -7.17 11.06
CA THR A 965 8.04 -6.40 11.37
C THR A 965 8.33 -4.91 11.17
N ASP A 966 7.29 -4.11 11.06
CA ASP A 966 7.41 -2.65 11.03
C ASP A 966 6.54 -1.98 12.09
N VAL A 967 6.86 -0.71 12.33
CA VAL A 967 6.11 0.21 13.18
C VAL A 967 6.14 1.56 12.47
N GLY A 968 4.96 2.11 12.15
CA GLY A 968 4.79 3.39 11.47
C GLY A 968 4.54 4.57 12.41
N GLY A 969 4.18 5.73 11.86
CA GLY A 969 3.83 6.94 12.61
C GLY A 969 5.02 7.81 13.02
N TRP A 970 6.24 7.48 12.60
CA TRP A 970 7.46 8.19 12.99
C TRP A 970 7.65 9.56 12.31
N ASP A 971 6.85 9.86 11.28
CA ASP A 971 6.97 11.15 10.59
C ASP A 971 6.38 12.30 11.44
N THR A 972 7.28 13.15 11.94
CA THR A 972 7.03 14.06 13.06
C THR A 972 7.20 15.54 12.67
N HIS A 973 6.77 15.92 11.46
CA HIS A 973 6.79 17.31 10.98
C HIS A 973 6.10 18.35 11.88
N ARG A 974 5.17 17.97 12.76
CA ARG A 974 4.43 18.91 13.62
C ARG A 974 4.24 18.34 15.01
N ALA A 975 4.45 19.17 16.04
CA ALA A 975 4.22 18.83 17.44
C ALA A 975 4.84 17.48 17.86
N GLU A 976 6.07 17.21 17.42
CA GLU A 976 6.86 16.03 17.77
C GLU A 976 6.96 15.85 19.29
N GLY A 977 7.27 16.97 19.96
CA GLY A 977 7.58 17.06 21.37
C GLY A 977 9.04 16.71 21.68
N GLY A 978 9.53 17.14 22.84
CA GLY A 978 10.72 16.57 23.45
C GLY A 978 10.32 15.33 24.27
N SER A 979 10.67 15.33 25.56
CA SER A 979 10.43 14.25 26.53
C SER A 979 8.98 13.72 26.60
N ARG A 980 8.00 14.52 26.16
CA ARG A 980 6.58 14.16 25.98
C ARG A 980 6.11 14.61 24.59
N GLY A 981 5.28 13.80 23.93
CA GLY A 981 4.73 14.12 22.60
C GLY A 981 4.37 12.89 21.79
N GLN A 982 4.24 13.06 20.47
CA GLN A 982 4.02 11.96 19.52
C GLN A 982 5.22 11.01 19.53
N LEU A 983 6.44 11.55 19.44
CA LEU A 983 7.67 10.76 19.40
C LEU A 983 7.83 9.95 20.70
N ALA A 984 7.68 10.60 21.86
CA ALA A 984 7.73 9.97 23.18
C ALA A 984 6.78 8.76 23.30
N GLY A 985 5.54 8.88 22.82
CA GLY A 985 4.56 7.79 22.83
C GLY A 985 4.98 6.58 21.98
N LEU A 986 5.52 6.83 20.79
CA LEU A 986 6.01 5.79 19.89
C LEU A 986 7.27 5.10 20.45
N LEU A 987 8.24 5.88 20.93
CA LEU A 987 9.46 5.38 21.59
C LEU A 987 9.13 4.51 22.82
N SER A 988 8.09 4.88 23.58
CA SER A 988 7.61 4.07 24.71
C SER A 988 7.09 2.70 24.27
N GLN A 989 6.22 2.63 23.25
CA GLN A 989 5.68 1.35 22.77
C GLN A 989 6.77 0.50 22.11
N PHE A 990 7.64 1.13 21.34
CA PHE A 990 8.76 0.50 20.65
C PHE A 990 9.76 -0.15 21.62
N SER A 991 10.25 0.62 22.60
CA SER A 991 11.21 0.10 23.58
C SER A 991 10.62 -0.97 24.49
N GLN A 992 9.37 -0.80 24.93
CA GLN A 992 8.65 -1.81 25.71
C GLN A 992 8.43 -3.11 24.94
N GLY A 993 8.11 -3.04 23.64
CA GLY A 993 7.94 -4.23 22.79
C GLY A 993 9.22 -5.06 22.65
N ILE A 994 10.34 -4.40 22.34
CA ILE A 994 11.65 -5.06 22.21
C ILE A 994 12.18 -5.53 23.58
N TYR A 995 12.00 -4.76 24.66
CA TYR A 995 12.39 -5.18 26.00
C TYR A 995 11.58 -6.38 26.49
N ALA A 996 10.27 -6.42 26.22
CA ALA A 996 9.41 -7.55 26.52
C ALA A 996 9.89 -8.82 25.77
N LEU A 997 10.21 -8.71 24.48
CA LEU A 997 10.81 -9.80 23.69
C LEU A 997 12.10 -10.35 24.32
N VAL A 998 13.05 -9.47 24.68
CA VAL A 998 14.32 -9.89 25.31
C VAL A 998 14.10 -10.56 26.66
N THR A 999 13.20 -10.00 27.47
CA THR A 999 12.80 -10.57 28.76
C THR A 999 12.20 -11.96 28.57
N ASP A 1000 11.21 -12.08 27.68
CA ASP A 1000 10.46 -13.30 27.44
C ASP A 1000 11.38 -14.44 26.96
N LEU A 1001 12.24 -14.17 25.97
CA LEU A 1001 13.21 -15.15 25.47
C LEU A 1001 14.26 -15.57 26.51
N GLY A 1002 14.64 -14.64 27.41
CA GLY A 1002 15.61 -14.89 28.47
C GLY A 1002 17.05 -15.08 27.98
N PRO A 1003 18.02 -15.17 28.90
CA PRO A 1003 19.45 -15.18 28.56
C PRO A 1003 19.85 -16.34 27.65
N ALA A 1004 19.29 -17.53 27.84
CA ALA A 1004 19.68 -18.73 27.10
C ALA A 1004 19.30 -18.68 25.60
N ARG A 1005 18.12 -18.15 25.26
CA ARG A 1005 17.68 -18.05 23.86
C ARG A 1005 18.21 -16.80 23.17
N MET A 1006 18.42 -15.70 23.90
CA MET A 1006 18.97 -14.46 23.34
C MET A 1006 20.40 -14.62 22.78
N GLN A 1007 21.17 -15.63 23.20
CA GLN A 1007 22.46 -15.98 22.58
C GLN A 1007 22.37 -16.28 21.07
N ASP A 1008 21.17 -16.59 20.58
CA ASP A 1008 20.92 -16.92 19.18
C ASP A 1008 20.10 -15.86 18.45
N VAL A 1009 19.75 -14.75 19.11
CA VAL A 1009 18.86 -13.72 18.57
C VAL A 1009 19.56 -12.37 18.50
N VAL A 1010 19.44 -11.72 17.34
CA VAL A 1010 19.78 -10.32 17.12
C VAL A 1010 18.54 -9.60 16.60
N VAL A 1011 18.18 -8.48 17.21
CA VAL A 1011 17.21 -7.51 16.72
C VAL A 1011 17.99 -6.37 16.07
N LEU A 1012 17.62 -6.02 14.84
CA LEU A 1012 18.18 -4.90 14.08
C LEU A 1012 17.05 -3.90 13.81
N THR A 1013 17.21 -2.65 14.25
CA THR A 1013 16.24 -1.59 13.97
C THR A 1013 16.78 -0.68 12.86
N MET A 1014 15.92 -0.34 11.90
CA MET A 1014 16.27 0.54 10.77
C MET A 1014 15.20 1.60 10.55
N SER A 1015 15.55 2.68 9.87
CA SER A 1015 14.66 3.75 9.42
C SER A 1015 15.30 4.43 8.22
N GLU A 1016 14.49 4.82 7.24
CA GLU A 1016 14.91 5.07 5.86
C GLU A 1016 15.91 6.23 5.68
N PHE A 1017 15.72 7.31 6.45
CA PHE A 1017 16.63 8.45 6.62
C PHE A 1017 16.38 9.08 8.00
N GLY A 1018 17.19 10.08 8.38
CA GLY A 1018 17.04 10.82 9.64
C GLY A 1018 16.13 12.05 9.56
N ARG A 1019 16.24 12.93 10.56
CA ARG A 1019 15.50 14.20 10.62
C ARG A 1019 16.41 15.41 10.49
N THR A 1020 15.85 16.55 10.10
CA THR A 1020 16.59 17.82 10.06
C THR A 1020 17.18 18.14 11.42
N VAL A 1021 18.42 18.65 11.47
CA VAL A 1021 19.06 18.95 12.76
C VAL A 1021 18.31 20.08 13.47
N ARG A 1022 17.94 21.11 12.71
CA ARG A 1022 17.11 22.21 13.19
C ARG A 1022 15.64 21.80 13.21
N GLN A 1023 14.94 22.16 14.28
CA GLN A 1023 13.48 22.03 14.32
C GLN A 1023 12.81 22.99 13.32
N ASN A 1024 11.64 22.63 12.84
CA ASN A 1024 10.83 23.46 11.96
C ASN A 1024 9.90 24.42 12.74
N GLY A 1025 9.18 25.27 12.01
CA GLY A 1025 8.29 26.29 12.57
C GLY A 1025 7.01 25.76 13.23
N THR A 1026 6.77 24.45 13.20
CA THR A 1026 5.58 23.76 13.72
C THR A 1026 5.89 22.83 14.90
N GLY A 1027 7.06 22.98 15.53
CA GLY A 1027 7.45 22.18 16.70
C GLY A 1027 7.68 20.70 16.36
N GLY A 1028 8.21 20.43 15.17
CA GLY A 1028 8.60 19.10 14.71
C GLY A 1028 9.82 19.19 13.78
N THR A 1029 10.05 18.16 12.98
CA THR A 1029 11.25 18.05 12.13
C THR A 1029 10.95 17.54 10.72
N ASP A 1030 11.71 18.02 9.74
CA ASP A 1030 11.53 17.66 8.32
C ASP A 1030 12.50 16.55 7.90
N HIS A 1031 12.41 16.07 6.65
CA HIS A 1031 13.21 14.93 6.17
C HIS A 1031 14.71 15.28 6.14
N GLY A 1032 15.50 14.53 6.92
CA GLY A 1032 16.95 14.69 7.04
C GLY A 1032 17.74 13.73 6.15
N HIS A 1033 18.88 13.25 6.66
CA HIS A 1033 19.77 12.31 5.95
C HIS A 1033 20.24 11.18 6.88
N ALA A 1034 21.25 11.38 7.73
CA ALA A 1034 21.71 10.33 8.66
C ALA A 1034 20.82 10.20 9.91
N ASN A 1035 20.67 8.96 10.40
CA ASN A 1035 19.84 8.57 11.55
C ASN A 1035 20.69 7.81 12.61
N ALA A 1036 20.03 7.13 13.54
CA ALA A 1036 20.61 6.17 14.48
C ALA A 1036 19.90 4.81 14.37
N MET A 1037 20.63 3.73 14.67
CA MET A 1037 20.14 2.35 14.68
C MET A 1037 20.42 1.67 16.01
N PHE A 1038 19.50 0.81 16.46
CA PHE A 1038 19.70 -0.07 17.60
C PHE A 1038 19.96 -1.50 17.12
N VAL A 1039 20.93 -2.15 17.76
CA VAL A 1039 21.19 -3.58 17.61
C VAL A 1039 21.14 -4.21 18.99
N VAL A 1040 20.23 -5.16 19.20
CA VAL A 1040 19.97 -5.80 20.50
C VAL A 1040 20.13 -7.30 20.40
N GLY A 1041 20.93 -7.94 21.25
CA GLY A 1041 21.11 -9.40 21.19
C GLY A 1041 22.08 -9.95 22.22
N GLY A 1042 22.11 -11.28 22.36
CA GLY A 1042 23.13 -11.98 23.14
C GLY A 1042 24.56 -11.86 22.57
N PRO A 1043 24.78 -12.00 21.25
CA PRO A 1043 26.13 -11.85 20.67
C PRO A 1043 26.53 -10.39 20.39
N VAL A 1044 25.75 -9.40 20.86
CA VAL A 1044 26.02 -7.98 20.63
C VAL A 1044 27.04 -7.46 21.64
N ARG A 1045 28.04 -6.71 21.15
CA ARG A 1045 29.01 -5.97 21.97
C ARG A 1045 28.41 -4.61 22.38
N GLY A 1046 27.40 -4.64 23.22
CA GLY A 1046 26.64 -3.47 23.64
C GLY A 1046 27.30 -2.64 24.76
N GLY A 1047 26.53 -1.67 25.28
CA GLY A 1047 27.05 -0.67 26.24
C GLY A 1047 27.93 0.38 25.57
N LYS A 1048 27.72 0.64 24.28
CA LYS A 1048 28.52 1.58 23.47
C LYS A 1048 27.70 2.20 22.32
N VAL A 1049 27.96 3.49 22.05
CA VAL A 1049 27.60 4.17 20.80
C VAL A 1049 28.75 3.99 19.79
N TYR A 1050 28.40 3.48 18.61
CA TYR A 1050 29.27 3.25 17.46
C TYR A 1050 28.99 4.28 16.36
N GLY A 1051 29.94 4.42 15.44
CA GLY A 1051 29.94 5.47 14.41
C GLY A 1051 30.97 6.55 14.73
N GLN A 1052 31.11 7.53 13.84
CA GLN A 1052 31.88 8.76 14.09
C GLN A 1052 30.88 9.90 14.21
N TRP A 1053 30.93 10.67 15.30
CA TRP A 1053 30.05 11.82 15.47
C TRP A 1053 30.55 12.98 14.61
N PRO A 1054 29.77 13.48 13.62
CA PRO A 1054 30.23 14.58 12.77
C PRO A 1054 30.21 15.93 13.49
N GLY A 1055 29.39 16.09 14.54
CA GLY A 1055 29.04 17.38 15.15
C GLY A 1055 27.85 18.05 14.46
N LEU A 1056 27.32 19.13 15.07
CA LEU A 1056 26.12 19.84 14.60
C LEU A 1056 26.34 21.32 14.25
N ARG A 1057 27.59 21.79 14.10
CA ARG A 1057 27.84 23.13 13.54
C ARG A 1057 27.52 23.15 12.05
N ASP A 1058 27.19 24.32 11.51
CA ASP A 1058 26.82 24.48 10.09
C ASP A 1058 27.89 23.94 9.10
N ASP A 1059 29.18 23.99 9.46
CA ASP A 1059 30.30 23.43 8.66
C ASP A 1059 30.40 21.89 8.70
N GLN A 1060 29.67 21.24 9.60
CA GLN A 1060 29.65 19.78 9.82
C GLN A 1060 28.38 19.11 9.30
N LEU A 1061 27.37 19.89 8.89
CA LEU A 1061 26.09 19.39 8.42
C LEU A 1061 26.13 18.99 6.94
N PHE A 1062 25.46 17.90 6.59
CA PHE A 1062 25.19 17.57 5.19
C PHE A 1062 24.28 18.63 4.58
N GLU A 1063 24.71 19.19 3.44
CA GLU A 1063 24.05 20.31 2.74
C GLU A 1063 23.75 21.52 3.67
N GLY A 1064 24.52 21.69 4.76
CA GLY A 1064 24.32 22.77 5.74
C GLY A 1064 23.03 22.64 6.58
N ARG A 1065 22.38 21.46 6.60
CA ARG A 1065 21.03 21.29 7.16
C ARG A 1065 20.80 19.99 7.95
N ASP A 1066 21.35 18.89 7.46
CA ASP A 1066 21.05 17.54 7.93
C ASP A 1066 22.25 16.91 8.65
N LEU A 1067 22.02 15.92 9.53
CA LEU A 1067 23.11 15.19 10.17
C LEU A 1067 23.94 14.49 9.08
N ALA A 1068 25.26 14.72 9.08
CA ALA A 1068 26.15 14.12 8.10
C ALA A 1068 26.30 12.61 8.33
N LEU A 1069 26.31 11.86 7.22
CA LEU A 1069 26.48 10.43 7.21
C LEU A 1069 27.95 10.07 7.46
N THR A 1070 28.22 9.23 8.46
CA THR A 1070 29.58 8.70 8.73
C THR A 1070 29.65 7.18 8.69
N THR A 1071 28.50 6.50 8.66
CA THR A 1071 28.38 5.04 8.55
C THR A 1071 27.33 4.66 7.51
N ASP A 1072 27.71 3.95 6.46
CA ASP A 1072 26.74 3.35 5.53
C ASP A 1072 25.95 2.25 6.29
N PHE A 1073 24.62 2.22 6.18
CA PHE A 1073 23.81 1.17 6.83
C PHE A 1073 24.24 -0.25 6.44
N ARG A 1074 24.82 -0.44 5.25
CA ARG A 1074 25.32 -1.72 4.77
C ARG A 1074 26.56 -2.19 5.53
N ASP A 1075 27.28 -1.31 6.23
CA ASP A 1075 28.33 -1.70 7.18
C ASP A 1075 27.74 -2.47 8.38
N VAL A 1076 26.55 -2.05 8.85
CA VAL A 1076 25.80 -2.69 9.95
C VAL A 1076 25.13 -3.98 9.46
N PHE A 1077 24.41 -3.91 8.34
CA PHE A 1077 23.68 -5.04 7.80
C PHE A 1077 24.65 -6.14 7.33
N GLY A 1078 25.77 -5.76 6.73
CA GLY A 1078 26.85 -6.65 6.31
C GLY A 1078 27.53 -7.35 7.49
N GLU A 1079 27.81 -6.65 8.60
CA GLU A 1079 28.38 -7.29 9.79
C GLU A 1079 27.41 -8.34 10.39
N ILE A 1080 26.12 -8.02 10.46
CA ILE A 1080 25.08 -8.95 10.96
C ILE A 1080 24.91 -10.15 10.01
N ALA A 1081 24.84 -9.91 8.70
CA ALA A 1081 24.76 -10.95 7.70
C ALA A 1081 25.98 -11.89 7.75
N ALA A 1082 27.21 -11.35 7.89
CA ALA A 1082 28.43 -12.14 7.93
C ALA A 1082 28.64 -12.88 9.26
N LYS A 1083 28.46 -12.22 10.41
CA LYS A 1083 28.82 -12.79 11.72
C LYS A 1083 27.70 -13.54 12.43
N HIS A 1084 26.46 -13.04 12.40
CA HIS A 1084 25.34 -13.67 13.10
C HIS A 1084 24.64 -14.71 12.23
N LEU A 1085 24.34 -14.34 10.98
CA LEU A 1085 23.68 -15.22 10.03
C LEU A 1085 24.67 -16.15 9.30
N GLY A 1086 25.92 -15.73 9.11
CA GLY A 1086 26.97 -16.53 8.48
C GLY A 1086 26.95 -16.51 6.95
N SER A 1087 26.67 -15.37 6.33
CA SER A 1087 26.81 -15.17 4.88
C SER A 1087 28.29 -15.17 4.49
N ALA A 1088 28.65 -15.99 3.50
CA ALA A 1088 30.03 -16.13 3.04
C ALA A 1088 30.44 -15.08 1.99
N ASP A 1089 29.49 -14.61 1.18
CA ASP A 1089 29.71 -13.60 0.13
C ASP A 1089 28.68 -12.47 0.27
N LEU A 1090 29.14 -11.36 0.85
CA LEU A 1090 28.29 -10.18 1.04
C LEU A 1090 27.92 -9.49 -0.28
N ARG A 1091 28.62 -9.73 -1.40
CA ARG A 1091 28.28 -9.08 -2.69
C ARG A 1091 27.01 -9.64 -3.31
N GLN A 1092 26.67 -10.90 -2.99
CA GLN A 1092 25.41 -11.53 -3.40
C GLN A 1092 24.23 -10.97 -2.59
N VAL A 1093 24.46 -10.69 -1.30
CA VAL A 1093 23.44 -10.11 -0.41
C VAL A 1093 23.28 -8.60 -0.68
N PHE A 1094 24.39 -7.91 -0.98
CA PHE A 1094 24.48 -6.46 -1.18
C PHE A 1094 25.18 -6.14 -2.52
N PRO A 1095 24.44 -6.18 -3.65
CA PRO A 1095 25.00 -5.82 -4.96
C PRO A 1095 25.60 -4.42 -4.98
N GLY A 1096 26.78 -4.27 -5.60
CA GLY A 1096 27.48 -2.98 -5.69
C GLY A 1096 28.05 -2.45 -4.37
N TYR A 1097 28.20 -3.29 -3.34
CA TYR A 1097 28.76 -2.92 -2.04
C TYR A 1097 30.03 -3.72 -1.70
N ASP A 1098 31.18 -3.03 -1.64
CA ASP A 1098 32.49 -3.62 -1.31
C ASP A 1098 32.69 -3.86 0.21
N GLY A 1099 31.66 -4.37 0.88
CA GLY A 1099 31.62 -4.59 2.33
C GLY A 1099 32.53 -5.70 2.83
N GLY A 1100 33.85 -5.44 2.92
CA GLY A 1100 34.78 -6.32 3.61
C GLY A 1100 34.77 -6.15 5.14
N PRO A 1101 35.38 -7.08 5.90
CA PRO A 1101 35.45 -7.00 7.37
C PRO A 1101 36.09 -5.73 7.94
N SER A 1102 36.85 -4.98 7.14
CA SER A 1102 37.44 -3.68 7.49
C SER A 1102 36.41 -2.54 7.63
N LYS A 1103 35.19 -2.70 7.08
CA LYS A 1103 34.07 -1.74 7.25
C LYS A 1103 33.16 -2.06 8.44
N PHE A 1104 33.28 -3.27 9.01
CA PHE A 1104 32.46 -3.69 10.14
C PHE A 1104 32.74 -2.81 11.37
N ARG A 1105 31.69 -2.45 12.10
CA ARG A 1105 31.79 -1.54 13.26
C ARG A 1105 32.23 -2.27 14.53
N GLY A 1106 32.21 -3.61 14.53
CA GLY A 1106 32.58 -4.45 15.67
C GLY A 1106 31.40 -4.74 16.59
N LEU A 1107 30.17 -4.67 16.07
CA LEU A 1107 28.91 -4.82 16.80
C LEU A 1107 28.68 -6.23 17.35
N LEU A 1108 29.24 -7.24 16.68
CA LEU A 1108 29.02 -8.66 17.02
C LEU A 1108 30.31 -9.35 17.45
N GLY A 1109 30.16 -10.20 18.46
CA GLY A 1109 31.24 -10.67 19.31
C GLY A 1109 31.69 -12.10 19.20
#